data_AF-A0A327NVM3-F1
#
_entry.id   AF-A0A327NVM3-F1
#
_cell.length_a   1.000
_cell.length_b   1.000
_cell.length_c   1.000
_cell.angle_alpha   90.00
_cell.angle_beta   90.00
_cell.angle_gamma   90.00
#
_symmetry.space_group_name_H-M   'P 1'
#
loop_
_entity.id
_entity.type
_entity.pdbx_description
1 polymer ?
#
loop_
_entity_poly.entity_id
_entity_poly.type
_entity_poly.pdbx_seq_one_letter_code
_entity_poly.pdbx_strand_id
1 'polypeptide(L)'
;MLRLIVTTAILVILQWFFTRGQSWAQSICGSPQLTQEQLIWQQKVLAQPQRRSLARRATQVQYLPIRFHVLRRDDGTGGPDLAILNQGLVLLNQVYQSVGIAFYLCGSQPHYINNTALFDYDNSEETLLANPNDVQNAINIYLTNTLSYGGNQVTGYAYFPGSGAISNRIFVKASQLADYTLAHELGHYFNLYHTFQNNQSTSLTDRELVIRPGEAQQGRPFSPNCTTAGDFVCDTPADPYGLSGATISGCTYTGTSTDANGDLFSPLIANIMGYYSPCTSVKTFTAGQYARITDGLSLRLDPGNSYSLTCADNTVLAPTNLTATMQAGGALIQFSYAATNAAGFLIERSVEPTANFTVIGSLPPTSFSFTDGSLVPNTTYYYRVKASNGSTQYSPVVSINSGLFYCIPAYTWPVANFVPKIDDFILTGSVSTLRSTATGAGTAGYSDFTAIQHKVLPGQVYSFTVSAASGNVGSFIKQHLTIWLDTNRDGLFSDTEKLFQSSASQYLNPAVSSTLTIPASISAGPVRLRLRSQYASDGLVESPCDLYKYGETEDYTLLIDGPASVTCFNLAASATPVHCSGNHDGAINLTVTGGTAPFSYSLNGQSNTTGTFTGLSAGSYTAIVSDAAMVCSQSLVVTVGQPAIMTASLTGTTAVCGAQTIQLNVVVSGGNSPYQLQLSDGTSVSLLSGYVSGTPIPVYPDRTTTYQLQSLTDAGSCSASLVSASAIVTMNQASPVSISASSASACSGQSITLTASQGSQYRWTTGQTTPSLVVAASGTYSVTITNTTGCTSTAGTSVLVTICPYSVLLRAKVLLEGFTNVLTGQMHTLLVSSNLLPKQQPYSSSPWLYSGTEQVVTFPANVTDWVLVVARNAAGTILSRKAVFVRNDGMLISSDGSEGVLFSSVLEPFYVSIHHRSHLAILSNQVVTDGQLIDFTTDVTATRGTDQLINLGSKLAMYVGDYDGNDVINSVDYNKWKVNASAVGQYLPIDSDGNGVVNNQDFNHWVVNRSKIGTPGL
;
A
#
# COMPACT_ATOMS: atom_id res chain seq x y z
N MET A 1 -31.87 45.92 -55.34
CA MET A 1 -30.44 45.58 -55.20
C MET A 1 -29.67 46.56 -54.31
N LEU A 2 -29.77 47.88 -54.50
CA LEU A 2 -29.05 48.86 -53.66
C LEU A 2 -29.43 48.82 -52.15
N ARG A 3 -30.69 48.49 -51.81
CA ARG A 3 -31.14 48.33 -50.41
C ARG A 3 -30.63 47.06 -49.71
N LEU A 4 -30.27 46.01 -50.46
CA LEU A 4 -29.77 44.76 -49.90
C LEU A 4 -28.28 44.88 -49.54
N ILE A 5 -27.52 45.59 -50.39
CA ILE A 5 -26.08 45.86 -50.20
C ILE A 5 -25.85 46.81 -49.01
N VAL A 6 -26.73 47.81 -48.83
CA VAL A 6 -26.63 48.74 -47.69
C VAL A 6 -26.99 48.06 -46.35
N THR A 7 -27.91 47.08 -46.34
CA THR A 7 -28.22 46.32 -45.11
C THR A 7 -27.15 45.28 -44.78
N THR A 8 -26.52 44.63 -45.76
CA THR A 8 -25.38 43.73 -45.49
C THR A 8 -24.12 44.49 -45.10
N ALA A 9 -23.85 45.66 -45.71
CA ALA A 9 -22.72 46.50 -45.31
C ALA A 9 -22.89 47.08 -43.89
N ILE A 10 -24.12 47.47 -43.51
CA ILE A 10 -24.39 47.96 -42.15
C ILE A 10 -24.32 46.81 -41.12
N LEU A 11 -24.78 45.59 -41.44
CA LEU A 11 -24.61 44.44 -40.53
C LEU A 11 -23.14 43.99 -40.39
N VAL A 12 -22.35 44.04 -41.47
CA VAL A 12 -20.92 43.67 -41.44
C VAL A 12 -20.09 44.75 -40.75
N ILE A 13 -20.44 46.04 -40.88
CA ILE A 13 -19.78 47.13 -40.17
C ILE A 13 -20.19 47.17 -38.69
N LEU A 14 -21.45 46.88 -38.34
CA LEU A 14 -21.85 46.72 -36.93
C LEU A 14 -21.23 45.47 -36.28
N GLN A 15 -21.03 44.36 -37.02
CA GLN A 15 -20.23 43.22 -36.53
C GLN A 15 -18.73 43.53 -36.37
N TRP A 16 -18.19 44.47 -37.16
CA TRP A 16 -16.81 44.95 -37.01
C TRP A 16 -16.63 45.94 -35.84
N PHE A 17 -17.67 46.70 -35.48
CA PHE A 17 -17.62 47.62 -34.33
C PHE A 17 -18.00 46.97 -32.98
N PHE A 18 -18.73 45.84 -32.96
CA PHE A 18 -19.01 45.09 -31.73
C PHE A 18 -17.97 43.98 -31.39
N THR A 19 -16.94 43.78 -32.22
CA THR A 19 -15.87 42.79 -31.97
C THR A 19 -14.49 43.40 -31.71
N ARG A 20 -14.37 44.73 -31.66
CA ARG A 20 -13.12 45.41 -31.27
C ARG A 20 -13.30 46.21 -30.00
N GLY A 21 -13.07 45.51 -28.89
CA GLY A 21 -13.06 46.10 -27.56
C GLY A 21 -12.88 45.08 -26.45
N GLN A 22 -12.15 43.98 -26.67
CA GLN A 22 -11.58 43.22 -25.56
C GLN A 22 -10.07 43.39 -25.61
N SER A 23 -9.58 44.16 -24.66
CA SER A 23 -8.16 44.33 -24.35
C SER A 23 -7.53 42.95 -24.15
N TRP A 24 -6.57 42.60 -25.02
CA TRP A 24 -5.74 41.40 -24.89
C TRP A 24 -4.66 41.60 -23.81
N ALA A 25 -5.12 41.84 -22.59
CA ALA A 25 -4.29 41.90 -21.39
C ALA A 25 -4.38 40.55 -20.68
N GLN A 26 -3.46 39.62 -20.96
CA GLN A 26 -3.15 38.59 -19.98
C GLN A 26 -2.38 39.31 -18.88
N SER A 27 -3.08 39.74 -17.83
CA SER A 27 -2.49 40.58 -16.80
C SER A 27 -3.15 40.28 -15.46
N ILE A 28 -2.31 39.72 -14.59
CA ILE A 28 -2.45 39.57 -13.14
C ILE A 28 -3.29 38.34 -12.72
N CYS A 29 -2.59 37.34 -12.17
CA CYS A 29 -3.14 36.21 -11.41
C CYS A 29 -3.30 36.61 -9.94
N GLY A 30 -4.32 36.09 -9.27
CA GLY A 30 -4.56 36.27 -7.83
C GLY A 30 -4.10 35.09 -6.97
N SER A 31 -3.38 34.11 -7.53
CA SER A 31 -3.00 32.89 -6.80
C SER A 31 -2.14 33.24 -5.57
N PRO A 32 -2.57 32.91 -4.35
CA PRO A 32 -1.83 33.24 -3.15
C PRO A 32 -0.49 32.51 -3.13
N GLN A 33 0.56 33.18 -2.64
CA GLN A 33 1.85 32.55 -2.44
C GLN A 33 1.75 31.44 -1.39
N LEU A 34 2.52 30.36 -1.57
CA LEU A 34 2.65 29.36 -0.51
C LEU A 34 3.27 29.95 0.74
N THR A 35 2.75 29.52 1.88
CA THR A 35 3.45 29.69 3.15
C THR A 35 4.61 28.70 3.28
N GLN A 36 5.61 29.05 4.09
CA GLN A 36 6.75 28.16 4.36
C GLN A 36 6.30 26.81 4.96
N GLU A 37 5.24 26.81 5.77
CA GLU A 37 4.66 25.59 6.33
C GLU A 37 4.03 24.70 5.28
N GLN A 38 3.31 25.27 4.30
CA GLN A 38 2.74 24.54 3.17
C GLN A 38 3.85 23.93 2.31
N LEU A 39 4.93 24.67 2.08
CA LEU A 39 6.07 24.19 1.30
C LEU A 39 6.77 23.00 2.00
N ILE A 40 6.98 23.10 3.31
CA ILE A 40 7.51 22.00 4.14
C ILE A 40 6.56 20.80 4.11
N TRP A 41 5.25 21.03 4.20
CA TRP A 41 4.25 19.95 4.13
C TRP A 41 4.31 19.23 2.78
N GLN A 42 4.31 19.96 1.66
CA GLN A 42 4.40 19.36 0.32
C GLN A 42 5.67 18.53 0.16
N GLN A 43 6.83 19.05 0.58
CA GLN A 43 8.11 18.33 0.54
C GLN A 43 8.08 17.05 1.38
N LYS A 44 7.52 17.10 2.60
CA LYS A 44 7.37 15.93 3.48
C LYS A 44 6.48 14.87 2.86
N VAL A 45 5.36 15.27 2.24
CA VAL A 45 4.42 14.33 1.61
C VAL A 45 5.06 13.67 0.39
N LEU A 46 5.72 14.44 -0.50
CA LEU A 46 6.38 13.91 -1.69
C LEU A 46 7.58 12.99 -1.38
N ALA A 47 8.22 13.15 -0.21
CA ALA A 47 9.30 12.29 0.23
C ALA A 47 8.85 10.86 0.63
N GLN A 48 7.55 10.62 0.81
CA GLN A 48 7.04 9.32 1.24
C GLN A 48 7.15 8.25 0.13
N PRO A 49 7.61 7.01 0.43
CA PRO A 49 7.80 5.96 -0.58
C PRO A 49 6.53 5.60 -1.38
N GLN A 50 5.36 5.61 -0.72
CA GLN A 50 4.08 5.33 -1.37
C GLN A 50 3.74 6.38 -2.45
N ARG A 51 4.09 7.65 -2.23
CA ARG A 51 3.83 8.74 -3.19
C ARG A 51 4.73 8.65 -4.42
N ARG A 52 6.00 8.29 -4.24
CA ARG A 52 6.92 7.99 -5.36
C ARG A 52 6.42 6.84 -6.24
N SER A 53 5.70 5.88 -5.66
CA SER A 53 5.08 4.79 -6.42
C SER A 53 3.86 5.23 -7.23
N LEU A 54 3.07 6.20 -6.74
CA LEU A 54 1.95 6.80 -7.47
C LEU A 54 2.45 7.69 -8.62
N ALA A 55 3.51 8.47 -8.41
CA ALA A 55 4.16 9.24 -9.48
C ALA A 55 4.73 8.34 -10.60
N ARG A 56 5.29 7.17 -10.25
CA ARG A 56 5.74 6.15 -11.23
C ARG A 56 4.60 5.44 -11.96
N ARG A 57 3.36 5.48 -11.44
CA ARG A 57 2.17 4.92 -12.09
C ARG A 57 1.54 5.86 -13.14
N ALA A 58 2.06 7.06 -13.31
CA ALA A 58 1.57 8.05 -14.28
C ALA A 58 1.79 7.69 -15.77
N THR A 59 2.08 6.43 -16.10
CA THR A 59 2.20 5.94 -17.49
C THR A 59 0.85 5.71 -18.17
N GLN A 60 -0.26 5.75 -17.42
CA GLN A 60 -1.63 5.68 -17.95
C GLN A 60 -2.32 7.04 -17.85
N VAL A 61 -3.15 7.38 -18.87
CA VAL A 61 -3.93 8.63 -18.86
C VAL A 61 -4.85 8.68 -17.65
N GLN A 62 -4.64 9.67 -16.78
CA GLN A 62 -5.46 9.96 -15.62
C GLN A 62 -6.59 10.91 -16.02
N TYR A 63 -7.83 10.42 -15.92
CA TYR A 63 -9.02 11.22 -16.19
C TYR A 63 -9.47 11.96 -14.92
N LEU A 64 -9.47 13.29 -14.97
CA LEU A 64 -9.86 14.16 -13.86
C LEU A 64 -11.20 14.86 -14.14
N PRO A 65 -12.20 14.69 -13.26
CA PRO A 65 -13.47 15.38 -13.40
C PRO A 65 -13.36 16.86 -13.04
N ILE A 66 -13.96 17.71 -13.87
CA ILE A 66 -14.14 19.15 -13.63
C ILE A 66 -15.61 19.46 -13.41
N ARG A 67 -15.92 20.23 -12.37
CA ARG A 67 -17.24 20.84 -12.16
C ARG A 67 -17.14 22.34 -12.43
N PHE A 68 -17.77 22.81 -13.50
CA PHE A 68 -17.90 24.24 -13.75
C PHE A 68 -19.08 24.82 -12.96
N HIS A 69 -18.79 25.87 -12.18
CA HIS A 69 -19.73 26.71 -11.46
C HIS A 69 -19.84 28.05 -12.19
N VAL A 70 -20.90 28.24 -12.96
CA VAL A 70 -21.08 29.41 -13.82
C VAL A 70 -21.96 30.43 -13.11
N LEU A 71 -21.38 31.58 -12.76
CA LEU A 71 -22.12 32.68 -12.16
C LEU A 71 -22.88 33.47 -13.23
N ARG A 72 -24.13 33.79 -12.91
CA ARG A 72 -25.08 34.52 -13.76
C ARG A 72 -25.86 35.52 -12.94
N ARG A 73 -26.48 36.48 -13.60
CA ARG A 73 -27.46 37.37 -12.99
C ARG A 73 -28.72 36.58 -12.60
N ASP A 74 -29.53 37.14 -11.71
CA ASP A 74 -30.76 36.47 -11.21
C ASP A 74 -31.79 36.19 -12.32
N ASP A 75 -31.75 36.98 -13.40
CA ASP A 75 -32.56 36.78 -14.60
C ASP A 75 -32.03 35.66 -15.53
N GLY A 76 -30.95 34.99 -15.15
CA GLY A 76 -30.30 33.91 -15.90
C GLY A 76 -29.39 34.37 -17.03
N THR A 77 -29.15 35.68 -17.18
CA THR A 77 -28.25 36.23 -18.20
C THR A 77 -26.78 36.27 -17.74
N GLY A 78 -25.86 36.23 -18.70
CA GLY A 78 -24.41 36.21 -18.45
C GLY A 78 -23.82 34.80 -18.26
N GLY A 79 -22.50 34.74 -18.11
CA GLY A 79 -21.74 33.49 -18.00
C GLY A 79 -21.66 32.67 -19.30
N PRO A 80 -20.68 31.76 -19.42
CA PRO A 80 -20.51 30.96 -20.63
C PRO A 80 -21.61 29.90 -20.80
N ASP A 81 -21.85 29.54 -22.04
CA ASP A 81 -22.67 28.38 -22.38
C ASP A 81 -21.82 27.11 -22.47
N LEU A 82 -22.48 25.98 -22.69
CA LEU A 82 -21.83 24.68 -22.73
C LEU A 82 -20.85 24.53 -23.91
N ALA A 83 -21.03 25.28 -25.00
CA ALA A 83 -20.10 25.23 -26.13
C ALA A 83 -18.74 25.85 -25.74
N ILE A 84 -18.76 27.00 -25.07
CA ILE A 84 -17.55 27.67 -24.58
C ILE A 84 -16.87 26.81 -23.50
N LEU A 85 -17.63 26.16 -22.61
CA LEU A 85 -17.07 25.24 -21.60
C LEU A 85 -16.33 24.07 -22.25
N ASN A 86 -16.91 23.46 -23.30
CA ASN A 86 -16.29 22.38 -24.04
C ASN A 86 -15.04 22.85 -24.81
N GLN A 87 -15.02 24.09 -25.31
CA GLN A 87 -13.82 24.68 -25.91
C GLN A 87 -12.69 24.83 -24.88
N GLY A 88 -13.01 25.26 -23.66
CA GLY A 88 -12.05 25.25 -22.55
C GLY A 88 -11.49 23.85 -22.28
N LEU A 89 -12.34 22.82 -22.26
CA LEU A 89 -11.90 21.43 -22.12
C LEU A 89 -10.99 20.96 -23.26
N VAL A 90 -11.22 21.39 -24.51
CA VAL A 90 -10.31 21.08 -25.64
C VAL A 90 -8.92 21.61 -25.34
N LEU A 91 -8.80 22.90 -24.99
CA LEU A 91 -7.50 23.51 -24.70
C LEU A 91 -6.79 22.81 -23.53
N LEU A 92 -7.52 22.51 -22.44
CA LEU A 92 -6.93 21.80 -21.30
C LEU A 92 -6.41 20.42 -21.67
N ASN A 93 -7.20 19.64 -22.42
CA ASN A 93 -6.77 18.31 -22.85
C ASN A 93 -5.58 18.39 -23.82
N GLN A 94 -5.45 19.45 -24.63
CA GLN A 94 -4.27 19.66 -25.47
C GLN A 94 -3.02 19.99 -24.65
N VAL A 95 -3.14 20.87 -23.64
CA VAL A 95 -2.01 21.32 -22.82
C VAL A 95 -1.47 20.22 -21.90
N TYR A 96 -2.35 19.43 -21.29
CA TYR A 96 -2.01 18.46 -20.24
C TYR A 96 -1.87 17.01 -20.72
N GLN A 97 -2.14 16.74 -21.99
CA GLN A 97 -2.02 15.39 -22.55
C GLN A 97 -0.60 14.82 -22.44
N SER A 98 0.43 15.66 -22.57
CA SER A 98 1.84 15.22 -22.50
C SER A 98 2.25 14.69 -21.13
N VAL A 99 1.53 15.04 -20.06
CA VAL A 99 1.70 14.47 -18.71
C VAL A 99 0.71 13.36 -18.39
N GLY A 100 0.00 12.86 -19.41
CA GLY A 100 -1.00 11.82 -19.23
C GLY A 100 -2.19 12.27 -18.39
N ILE A 101 -2.56 13.55 -18.41
CA ILE A 101 -3.76 14.04 -17.73
C ILE A 101 -4.81 14.42 -18.78
N ALA A 102 -6.04 13.95 -18.58
CA ALA A 102 -7.19 14.31 -19.40
C ALA A 102 -8.35 14.77 -18.52
N PHE A 103 -9.10 15.78 -18.98
CA PHE A 103 -10.22 16.36 -18.24
C PHE A 103 -11.56 16.03 -18.89
N TYR A 104 -12.58 15.81 -18.06
CA TYR A 104 -13.97 15.62 -18.49
C TYR A 104 -14.93 16.37 -17.56
N LEU A 105 -16.10 16.73 -18.07
CA LEU A 105 -17.12 17.43 -17.28
C LEU A 105 -17.81 16.47 -16.30
N CYS A 106 -17.97 16.90 -15.04
CA CYS A 106 -18.74 16.19 -14.03
C CYS A 106 -20.21 16.63 -14.10
N GLY A 107 -21.07 15.77 -14.67
CA GLY A 107 -22.49 16.03 -14.93
C GLY A 107 -22.81 16.40 -16.38
N SER A 108 -24.10 16.34 -16.75
CA SER A 108 -24.59 16.64 -18.10
C SER A 108 -24.85 18.12 -18.38
N GLN A 109 -24.85 18.95 -17.34
CA GLN A 109 -25.00 20.41 -17.38
C GLN A 109 -24.03 21.05 -16.38
N PRO A 110 -23.54 22.26 -16.65
CA PRO A 110 -22.75 23.00 -15.66
C PRO A 110 -23.65 23.44 -14.49
N HIS A 111 -23.03 23.73 -13.36
CA HIS A 111 -23.75 24.25 -12.21
C HIS A 111 -23.95 25.76 -12.36
N TYR A 112 -25.17 26.20 -12.68
CA TYR A 112 -25.51 27.62 -12.76
C TYR A 112 -25.83 28.20 -11.39
N ILE A 113 -25.19 29.31 -11.05
CA ILE A 113 -25.40 30.06 -9.82
C ILE A 113 -25.96 31.44 -10.22
N ASN A 114 -27.27 31.61 -10.04
CA ASN A 114 -27.95 32.87 -10.31
C ASN A 114 -27.84 33.75 -9.06
N ASN A 115 -26.96 34.77 -9.12
CA ASN A 115 -26.75 35.72 -8.04
C ASN A 115 -26.21 37.04 -8.61
N THR A 116 -27.09 38.04 -8.77
CA THR A 116 -26.67 39.34 -9.32
C THR A 116 -25.63 40.05 -8.46
N ALA A 117 -25.66 39.86 -7.14
CA ALA A 117 -24.73 40.51 -6.22
C ALA A 117 -23.31 39.98 -6.35
N LEU A 118 -23.15 38.67 -6.63
CA LEU A 118 -21.84 38.02 -6.79
C LEU A 118 -21.41 37.92 -8.27
N PHE A 119 -22.20 38.43 -9.21
CA PHE A 119 -21.92 38.31 -10.64
C PHE A 119 -20.57 38.95 -11.00
N ASP A 120 -20.30 40.11 -10.40
CA ASP A 120 -19.01 40.78 -10.40
C ASP A 120 -18.31 40.49 -9.07
N TYR A 121 -17.37 39.55 -9.09
CA TYR A 121 -16.91 38.85 -7.90
C TYR A 121 -15.56 39.39 -7.38
N ASP A 122 -15.46 39.52 -6.06
CA ASP A 122 -14.21 39.76 -5.33
C ASP A 122 -13.88 38.60 -4.38
N ASN A 123 -12.59 38.29 -4.22
CA ASN A 123 -12.17 37.14 -3.40
C ASN A 123 -12.57 37.24 -1.91
N SER A 124 -12.91 38.43 -1.39
CA SER A 124 -13.47 38.58 -0.04
C SER A 124 -14.83 37.88 0.12
N GLU A 125 -15.51 37.59 -0.99
CA GLU A 125 -16.83 36.94 -1.04
C GLU A 125 -16.72 35.41 -1.21
N GLU A 126 -15.51 34.85 -1.28
CA GLU A 126 -15.30 33.43 -1.62
C GLU A 126 -16.06 32.48 -0.71
N THR A 127 -16.09 32.76 0.59
CA THR A 127 -16.79 31.92 1.57
C THR A 127 -18.30 31.90 1.32
N LEU A 128 -18.88 33.01 0.88
CA LEU A 128 -20.30 33.11 0.55
C LEU A 128 -20.64 32.35 -0.73
N LEU A 129 -19.74 32.41 -1.72
CA LEU A 129 -19.94 31.76 -3.01
C LEU A 129 -19.61 30.26 -2.98
N ALA A 130 -18.42 29.88 -2.50
CA ALA A 130 -17.88 28.55 -2.74
C ALA A 130 -18.32 27.52 -1.70
N ASN A 131 -18.39 27.87 -0.41
CA ASN A 131 -18.79 26.93 0.65
C ASN A 131 -20.13 26.21 0.40
N PRO A 132 -21.21 26.88 -0.05
CA PRO A 132 -22.47 26.19 -0.33
C PRO A 132 -22.48 25.42 -1.67
N ASN A 133 -21.49 25.64 -2.53
CA ASN A 133 -21.49 25.15 -3.91
C ASN A 133 -20.40 24.12 -4.22
N ASP A 134 -19.34 24.01 -3.41
CA ASP A 134 -18.23 23.09 -3.61
C ASP A 134 -18.72 21.64 -3.71
N VAL A 135 -18.21 20.90 -4.67
CA VAL A 135 -18.33 19.45 -4.74
C VAL A 135 -17.03 18.77 -4.33
N GLN A 136 -17.16 17.62 -3.66
CA GLN A 136 -16.03 16.84 -3.16
C GLN A 136 -15.58 15.75 -4.15
N ASN A 137 -16.12 15.65 -5.36
CA ASN A 137 -15.81 14.56 -6.30
C ASN A 137 -15.23 15.05 -7.64
N ALA A 138 -14.96 16.36 -7.77
CA ALA A 138 -14.43 17.00 -8.97
C ALA A 138 -13.63 18.25 -8.62
N ILE A 139 -12.82 18.75 -9.57
CA ILE A 139 -12.14 20.05 -9.47
C ILE A 139 -13.20 21.15 -9.59
N ASN A 140 -13.31 22.04 -8.61
CA ASN A 140 -14.29 23.12 -8.63
C ASN A 140 -13.72 24.31 -9.40
N ILE A 141 -14.34 24.65 -10.54
CA ILE A 141 -13.94 25.80 -11.36
C ILE A 141 -15.07 26.81 -11.41
N TYR A 142 -14.88 27.95 -10.75
CA TYR A 142 -15.81 29.06 -10.71
C TYR A 142 -15.54 30.05 -11.85
N LEU A 143 -16.59 30.36 -12.59
CA LEU A 143 -16.55 31.24 -13.75
C LEU A 143 -17.38 32.48 -13.48
N THR A 144 -16.70 33.61 -13.30
CA THR A 144 -17.29 34.89 -12.90
C THR A 144 -17.24 35.90 -14.06
N ASN A 145 -18.07 36.95 -14.04
CA ASN A 145 -18.06 37.96 -15.10
C ASN A 145 -16.82 38.88 -14.99
N THR A 146 -16.60 39.41 -13.78
CA THR A 146 -15.36 40.05 -13.37
C THR A 146 -14.79 39.33 -12.16
N LEU A 147 -13.48 39.47 -11.96
CA LEU A 147 -12.74 38.77 -10.93
C LEU A 147 -11.73 39.75 -10.32
N SER A 148 -11.82 39.95 -9.00
CA SER A 148 -10.86 40.75 -8.25
C SER A 148 -10.28 39.95 -7.08
N TYR A 149 -9.01 40.20 -6.76
CA TYR A 149 -8.31 39.60 -5.64
C TYR A 149 -7.55 40.68 -4.86
N GLY A 150 -7.87 40.82 -3.57
CA GLY A 150 -7.34 41.89 -2.72
C GLY A 150 -7.66 43.29 -3.26
N GLY A 151 -8.82 43.45 -3.92
CA GLY A 151 -9.25 44.70 -4.56
C GLY A 151 -8.60 45.01 -5.92
N ASN A 152 -7.71 44.15 -6.43
CA ASN A 152 -7.11 44.31 -7.77
C ASN A 152 -7.80 43.41 -8.78
N GLN A 153 -8.02 43.89 -10.01
CA GLN A 153 -8.56 43.05 -11.07
C GLN A 153 -7.56 41.97 -11.47
N VAL A 154 -8.02 40.73 -11.53
CA VAL A 154 -7.24 39.56 -11.96
C VAL A 154 -8.01 38.75 -13.00
N THR A 155 -7.32 37.87 -13.72
CA THR A 155 -7.94 37.01 -14.75
C THR A 155 -8.23 35.59 -14.26
N GLY A 156 -7.50 35.15 -13.24
CA GLY A 156 -7.70 33.88 -12.56
C GLY A 156 -6.96 33.82 -11.23
N TYR A 157 -7.32 32.84 -10.41
CA TYR A 157 -6.50 32.36 -9.30
C TYR A 157 -6.84 30.91 -8.97
N ALA A 158 -5.87 30.18 -8.42
CA ALA A 158 -6.03 28.86 -7.87
C ALA A 158 -5.25 28.72 -6.56
N TYR A 159 -5.65 27.76 -5.75
CA TYR A 159 -4.90 27.37 -4.57
C TYR A 159 -3.95 26.23 -4.91
N PHE A 160 -2.73 26.32 -4.38
CA PHE A 160 -1.74 25.24 -4.45
C PHE A 160 -2.22 23.98 -3.71
N PRO A 161 -1.63 22.80 -3.98
CA PRO A 161 -2.05 21.56 -3.33
C PRO A 161 -2.05 21.65 -1.80
N GLY A 162 -3.18 21.25 -1.22
CA GLY A 162 -3.42 21.08 0.20
C GLY A 162 -4.53 20.07 0.46
N SER A 163 -4.78 19.74 1.72
CA SER A 163 -5.78 18.73 2.09
C SER A 163 -7.19 19.27 2.33
N GLY A 164 -7.35 20.58 2.53
CA GLY A 164 -8.66 21.21 2.76
C GLY A 164 -9.43 21.51 1.48
N ALA A 165 -10.76 21.64 1.58
CA ALA A 165 -11.65 21.82 0.44
C ALA A 165 -11.35 23.09 -0.37
N ILE A 166 -10.92 24.16 0.30
CA ILE A 166 -10.50 25.42 -0.33
C ILE A 166 -9.41 25.21 -1.37
N SER A 167 -8.49 24.25 -1.13
CA SER A 167 -7.41 23.99 -2.08
C SER A 167 -7.93 23.43 -3.41
N ASN A 168 -9.16 22.89 -3.45
CA ASN A 168 -9.78 22.29 -4.63
C ASN A 168 -10.56 23.31 -5.50
N ARG A 169 -10.34 24.61 -5.30
CA ARG A 169 -11.01 25.70 -6.01
C ARG A 169 -10.09 26.39 -7.01
N ILE A 170 -10.66 26.75 -8.14
CA ILE A 170 -10.06 27.58 -9.17
C ILE A 170 -11.10 28.62 -9.59
N PHE A 171 -10.70 29.87 -9.69
CA PHE A 171 -11.54 30.97 -10.16
C PHE A 171 -10.95 31.53 -11.43
N VAL A 172 -11.78 31.68 -12.47
CA VAL A 172 -11.34 32.22 -13.76
C VAL A 172 -12.42 33.15 -14.28
N LYS A 173 -12.00 34.29 -14.83
CA LYS A 173 -12.91 35.20 -15.54
C LYS A 173 -13.51 34.46 -16.74
N ALA A 174 -14.83 34.45 -16.85
CA ALA A 174 -15.57 33.71 -17.89
C ALA A 174 -15.07 33.98 -19.32
N SER A 175 -14.71 35.24 -19.62
CA SER A 175 -14.21 35.65 -20.94
C SER A 175 -12.78 35.17 -21.25
N GLN A 176 -12.12 34.46 -20.32
CA GLN A 176 -10.74 33.98 -20.42
C GLN A 176 -10.66 32.45 -20.31
N LEU A 177 -11.81 31.76 -20.33
CA LEU A 177 -11.87 30.30 -20.19
C LEU A 177 -11.22 29.55 -21.36
N ALA A 178 -11.42 30.04 -22.58
CA ALA A 178 -10.85 29.46 -23.79
C ALA A 178 -9.45 30.00 -24.12
N ASP A 179 -8.88 30.83 -23.23
CA ASP A 179 -7.49 31.28 -23.28
C ASP A 179 -6.64 30.39 -22.37
N TYR A 180 -5.31 30.54 -22.44
CA TYR A 180 -4.37 29.81 -21.57
C TYR A 180 -4.49 30.17 -20.07
N THR A 181 -5.41 31.06 -19.67
CA THR A 181 -5.62 31.46 -18.26
C THR A 181 -6.08 30.29 -17.41
N LEU A 182 -7.08 29.50 -17.84
CA LEU A 182 -7.46 28.32 -17.04
C LEU A 182 -6.33 27.27 -17.00
N ALA A 183 -5.61 27.10 -18.10
CA ALA A 183 -4.45 26.22 -18.14
C ALA A 183 -3.33 26.67 -17.17
N HIS A 184 -3.13 27.98 -17.04
CA HIS A 184 -2.21 28.62 -16.11
C HIS A 184 -2.63 28.39 -14.65
N GLU A 185 -3.90 28.64 -14.31
CA GLU A 185 -4.39 28.41 -12.95
C GLU A 185 -4.37 26.93 -12.57
N LEU A 186 -4.62 26.03 -13.53
CA LEU A 186 -4.41 24.59 -13.32
C LEU A 186 -2.93 24.26 -13.09
N GLY A 187 -1.99 25.06 -13.63
CA GLY A 187 -0.57 24.92 -13.34
C GLY A 187 -0.31 25.11 -11.84
N HIS A 188 -0.80 26.20 -11.24
CA HIS A 188 -0.74 26.41 -9.80
C HIS A 188 -1.49 25.32 -9.02
N TYR A 189 -2.66 24.92 -9.50
CA TYR A 189 -3.41 23.80 -8.92
C TYR A 189 -2.57 22.51 -8.88
N PHE A 190 -1.73 22.25 -9.88
CA PHE A 190 -0.77 21.14 -9.95
C PHE A 190 0.65 21.52 -9.50
N ASN A 191 0.78 22.52 -8.64
CA ASN A 191 2.02 22.88 -7.94
C ASN A 191 3.09 23.61 -8.76
N LEU A 192 2.75 24.20 -9.90
CA LEU A 192 3.67 25.08 -10.64
C LEU A 192 3.67 26.49 -10.06
N TYR A 193 4.84 27.11 -10.08
CA TYR A 193 5.04 28.50 -9.71
C TYR A 193 5.11 29.34 -10.99
N HIS A 194 4.97 30.65 -10.83
CA HIS A 194 5.31 31.58 -11.91
C HIS A 194 6.79 31.42 -12.25
N THR A 195 7.14 31.50 -13.54
CA THR A 195 8.54 31.42 -14.00
C THR A 195 9.43 32.51 -13.37
N PHE A 196 8.84 33.66 -13.00
CA PHE A 196 9.51 34.79 -12.36
C PHE A 196 9.42 34.78 -10.83
N GLN A 197 9.10 33.63 -10.22
CA GLN A 197 8.92 33.53 -8.78
C GLN A 197 10.12 34.06 -8.01
N ASN A 198 9.86 34.94 -7.03
CA ASN A 198 10.86 35.56 -6.16
C ASN A 198 11.97 36.37 -6.86
N ASN A 199 11.85 36.69 -8.16
CA ASN A 199 12.88 37.42 -8.89
C ASN A 199 13.18 38.83 -8.33
N GLN A 200 12.21 39.41 -7.60
CA GLN A 200 12.30 40.69 -6.91
C GLN A 200 12.64 40.58 -5.41
N SER A 201 12.90 39.37 -4.87
CA SER A 201 13.21 39.18 -3.44
C SER A 201 14.38 40.06 -3.01
N THR A 202 14.35 40.68 -1.83
CA THR A 202 15.52 41.45 -1.35
C THR A 202 16.69 40.55 -0.97
N SER A 203 16.44 39.26 -0.73
CA SER A 203 17.47 38.25 -0.48
C SER A 203 17.92 37.62 -1.81
N LEU A 204 19.21 37.74 -2.11
CA LEU A 204 19.79 37.19 -3.35
C LEU A 204 19.75 35.66 -3.39
N THR A 205 19.74 34.97 -2.25
CA THR A 205 19.66 33.50 -2.19
C THR A 205 18.31 32.96 -2.64
N ASP A 206 17.27 33.79 -2.58
CA ASP A 206 15.90 33.40 -2.88
C ASP A 206 15.53 33.68 -4.33
N ARG A 207 16.37 34.46 -5.04
CA ARG A 207 16.23 34.74 -6.47
C ARG A 207 16.83 33.59 -7.27
N GLU A 208 16.16 33.22 -8.34
CA GLU A 208 16.72 32.28 -9.30
C GLU A 208 17.90 32.89 -10.06
N LEU A 209 18.97 32.11 -10.21
CA LEU A 209 20.16 32.48 -11.00
C LEU A 209 20.04 31.94 -12.43
N VAL A 210 20.57 32.69 -13.40
CA VAL A 210 20.48 32.33 -14.83
C VAL A 210 21.21 31.01 -15.11
N ILE A 211 20.54 30.10 -15.81
CA ILE A 211 21.09 28.79 -16.21
C ILE A 211 21.73 28.93 -17.60
N ARG A 212 23.02 28.57 -17.74
CA ARG A 212 23.71 28.58 -19.04
C ARG A 212 24.14 27.18 -19.50
N PRO A 213 23.87 26.82 -20.78
CA PRO A 213 24.45 25.61 -21.36
C PRO A 213 25.99 25.66 -21.33
N GLY A 214 26.64 24.65 -20.74
CA GLY A 214 28.10 24.48 -20.79
C GLY A 214 28.91 25.18 -19.69
N GLU A 215 28.29 25.74 -18.65
CA GLU A 215 28.99 26.45 -17.56
C GLU A 215 30.05 25.61 -16.82
N ALA A 216 29.85 24.29 -16.72
CA ALA A 216 30.84 23.37 -16.17
C ALA A 216 32.17 23.36 -16.97
N GLN A 217 32.14 23.73 -18.25
CA GLN A 217 33.33 23.77 -19.12
C GLN A 217 34.08 25.11 -19.07
N GLN A 218 33.51 26.16 -18.46
CA GLN A 218 34.07 27.52 -18.44
C GLN A 218 34.72 27.92 -17.11
N GLY A 219 34.84 26.99 -16.15
CA GLY A 219 35.56 27.22 -14.90
C GLY A 219 34.88 28.19 -13.91
N ARG A 220 33.66 28.65 -14.19
CA ARG A 220 32.82 29.31 -13.18
C ARG A 220 32.21 28.24 -12.26
N PRO A 221 32.07 28.49 -10.95
CA PRO A 221 31.30 27.61 -10.08
C PRO A 221 29.89 27.45 -10.64
N PHE A 222 29.47 26.21 -10.90
CA PHE A 222 28.10 25.90 -11.31
C PHE A 222 27.17 26.37 -10.18
N SER A 223 26.47 27.49 -10.38
CA SER A 223 25.67 28.12 -9.33
C SER A 223 24.19 28.31 -9.67
N PRO A 224 23.52 27.52 -10.54
CA PRO A 224 22.07 27.61 -10.63
C PRO A 224 21.45 27.07 -9.34
N ASN A 225 20.59 27.87 -8.70
CA ASN A 225 19.85 27.50 -7.49
C ASN A 225 18.40 27.11 -7.80
N CYS A 226 18.07 26.83 -9.06
CA CYS A 226 16.73 26.47 -9.56
C CYS A 226 16.10 25.24 -8.89
N THR A 227 16.85 24.40 -8.16
CA THR A 227 16.27 23.32 -7.34
C THR A 227 15.77 23.79 -5.96
N THR A 228 16.19 24.98 -5.54
CA THR A 228 16.02 25.50 -4.17
C THR A 228 15.45 26.93 -4.12
N ALA A 229 15.42 27.64 -5.24
CA ALA A 229 14.95 29.01 -5.39
C ALA A 229 14.27 29.19 -6.76
N GLY A 230 13.62 30.34 -6.97
CA GLY A 230 12.86 30.59 -8.19
C GLY A 230 11.54 29.83 -8.24
N ASP A 231 11.24 29.26 -9.39
CA ASP A 231 10.04 28.46 -9.63
C ASP A 231 10.21 26.96 -9.30
N PHE A 232 11.40 26.58 -8.81
CA PHE A 232 11.81 25.22 -8.47
C PHE A 232 11.89 24.25 -9.66
N VAL A 233 12.10 24.77 -10.87
CA VAL A 233 12.24 24.01 -12.10
C VAL A 233 13.50 24.48 -12.84
N CYS A 234 14.37 23.55 -13.24
CA CYS A 234 15.68 23.90 -13.80
C CYS A 234 15.73 23.99 -15.33
N ASP A 235 14.64 23.69 -16.03
CA ASP A 235 14.54 23.87 -17.48
C ASP A 235 13.62 25.05 -17.87
N THR A 236 13.14 25.79 -16.88
CA THR A 236 12.60 27.14 -16.99
C THR A 236 13.73 28.11 -16.65
N PRO A 237 14.29 28.84 -17.63
CA PRO A 237 15.33 29.82 -17.32
C PRO A 237 14.78 30.93 -16.44
N ALA A 238 15.61 31.42 -15.51
CA ALA A 238 15.30 32.54 -14.65
C ALA A 238 14.65 33.70 -15.44
N ASP A 239 13.57 34.24 -14.88
CA ASP A 239 12.66 35.13 -15.58
C ASP A 239 12.66 36.54 -14.95
N PRO A 240 13.01 37.61 -15.72
CA PRO A 240 13.12 38.97 -15.22
C PRO A 240 11.78 39.74 -15.22
N TYR A 241 10.64 39.10 -15.42
CA TYR A 241 9.35 39.78 -15.46
C TYR A 241 9.14 40.71 -14.25
N GLY A 242 8.83 41.98 -14.51
CA GLY A 242 8.65 43.00 -13.48
C GLY A 242 9.93 43.72 -13.02
N LEU A 243 11.12 43.31 -13.47
CA LEU A 243 12.37 44.05 -13.23
C LEU A 243 12.54 45.23 -14.19
N SER A 244 13.21 46.29 -13.71
CA SER A 244 13.62 47.40 -14.56
C SER A 244 14.60 46.92 -15.64
N GLY A 245 14.36 47.32 -16.89
CA GLY A 245 15.15 46.88 -18.05
C GLY A 245 14.68 45.57 -18.70
N ALA A 246 13.67 44.89 -18.15
CA ALA A 246 13.11 43.67 -18.73
C ALA A 246 12.15 44.04 -19.87
N THR A 247 12.67 44.12 -21.10
CA THR A 247 11.89 44.43 -22.31
C THR A 247 11.78 43.23 -23.23
N ILE A 248 10.66 43.16 -23.95
CA ILE A 248 10.39 42.14 -24.96
C ILE A 248 10.07 42.80 -26.31
N SER A 249 10.41 42.12 -27.40
CA SER A 249 10.02 42.49 -28.76
C SER A 249 9.41 41.26 -29.43
N GLY A 250 8.09 41.28 -29.60
CA GLY A 250 7.35 40.07 -30.03
C GLY A 250 7.51 38.93 -29.01
N CYS A 251 7.87 37.74 -29.50
CA CYS A 251 8.16 36.56 -28.68
C CYS A 251 9.64 36.44 -28.25
N THR A 252 10.44 37.51 -28.37
CA THR A 252 11.88 37.49 -28.04
C THR A 252 12.18 38.47 -26.92
N TYR A 253 13.00 38.05 -25.94
CA TYR A 253 13.51 38.94 -24.91
C TYR A 253 14.60 39.87 -25.48
N THR A 254 14.47 41.17 -25.25
CA THR A 254 15.41 42.21 -25.71
C THR A 254 15.93 43.08 -24.56
N GLY A 255 15.63 42.69 -23.32
CA GLY A 255 15.97 43.45 -22.13
C GLY A 255 17.45 43.41 -21.79
N THR A 256 17.84 44.30 -20.89
CA THR A 256 19.22 44.45 -20.39
C THR A 256 19.37 44.05 -18.93
N SER A 257 18.30 43.52 -18.31
CA SER A 257 18.33 43.09 -16.91
C SER A 257 19.30 41.92 -16.74
N THR A 258 20.01 41.92 -15.63
CA THR A 258 20.95 40.88 -15.24
C THR A 258 20.59 40.32 -13.87
N ASP A 259 20.99 39.08 -13.61
CA ASP A 259 20.83 38.45 -12.30
C ASP A 259 21.88 38.93 -11.28
N ALA A 260 21.94 38.29 -10.11
CA ALA A 260 22.87 38.64 -9.04
C ALA A 260 24.35 38.47 -9.42
N ASN A 261 24.66 37.68 -10.45
CA ASN A 261 26.01 37.45 -10.96
C ASN A 261 26.37 38.38 -12.13
N GLY A 262 25.46 39.28 -12.52
CA GLY A 262 25.64 40.17 -13.67
C GLY A 262 25.38 39.47 -15.00
N ASP A 263 24.74 38.30 -14.99
CA ASP A 263 24.47 37.51 -16.17
C ASP A 263 23.10 37.88 -16.77
N LEU A 264 23.06 38.09 -18.11
CA LEU A 264 21.84 38.53 -18.81
C LEU A 264 20.77 37.44 -18.79
N PHE A 265 19.53 37.82 -18.48
CA PHE A 265 18.38 36.92 -18.51
C PHE A 265 18.04 36.43 -19.92
N SER A 266 17.46 35.23 -20.00
CA SER A 266 16.92 34.63 -21.23
C SER A 266 15.61 33.87 -20.94
N PRO A 267 14.53 34.58 -20.57
CA PRO A 267 13.28 33.96 -20.13
C PRO A 267 12.57 33.20 -21.24
N LEU A 268 11.80 32.17 -20.85
CA LEU A 268 10.93 31.44 -21.76
C LEU A 268 9.59 32.18 -21.97
N ILE A 269 9.56 33.11 -22.92
CA ILE A 269 8.41 34.00 -23.21
C ILE A 269 7.11 33.23 -23.53
N ALA A 270 7.21 32.05 -24.14
CA ALA A 270 6.06 31.20 -24.51
C ALA A 270 5.62 30.22 -23.41
N ASN A 271 6.15 30.34 -22.18
CA ASN A 271 5.74 29.49 -21.07
C ASN A 271 4.33 29.86 -20.59
N ILE A 272 3.49 28.86 -20.31
CA ILE A 272 2.13 29.08 -19.77
C ILE A 272 2.19 29.77 -18.40
N MET A 273 3.19 29.49 -17.54
CA MET A 273 3.34 30.08 -16.21
C MET A 273 4.00 31.47 -16.20
N GLY A 274 4.35 32.03 -17.37
CA GLY A 274 4.84 33.41 -17.53
C GLY A 274 3.71 34.40 -17.86
N TYR A 275 3.98 35.70 -17.69
CA TYR A 275 3.00 36.77 -17.95
C TYR A 275 3.24 37.56 -19.24
N TYR A 276 4.11 37.04 -20.11
CA TYR A 276 4.42 37.71 -21.35
C TYR A 276 3.27 37.58 -22.38
N SER A 277 2.81 38.73 -22.87
CA SER A 277 1.76 38.90 -23.89
C SER A 277 2.16 40.04 -24.84
N PRO A 278 1.81 40.01 -26.15
CA PRO A 278 1.06 38.98 -26.87
C PRO A 278 2.00 38.11 -27.70
N CYS A 279 2.65 37.11 -27.08
CA CYS A 279 3.32 36.09 -27.88
C CYS A 279 2.23 35.18 -28.50
N THR A 280 2.07 35.23 -29.81
CA THR A 280 0.99 34.56 -30.57
C THR A 280 1.27 33.08 -30.87
N SER A 281 2.39 32.53 -30.41
CA SER A 281 2.71 31.11 -30.53
C SER A 281 1.90 30.26 -29.54
N VAL A 282 1.76 28.97 -29.84
CA VAL A 282 1.27 27.97 -28.88
C VAL A 282 2.10 28.06 -27.60
N LYS A 283 1.45 28.26 -26.45
CA LYS A 283 2.13 28.27 -25.14
C LYS A 283 2.25 26.85 -24.63
N THR A 284 3.38 26.51 -24.01
CA THR A 284 3.65 25.16 -23.50
C THR A 284 4.28 25.19 -22.11
N PHE A 285 4.24 24.05 -21.43
CA PHE A 285 5.09 23.80 -20.26
C PHE A 285 6.41 23.15 -20.70
N THR A 286 7.42 23.22 -19.84
CA THR A 286 8.70 22.51 -20.02
C THR A 286 8.62 21.07 -19.50
N ALA A 287 9.65 20.25 -19.78
CA ALA A 287 9.70 18.88 -19.28
C ALA A 287 9.80 18.81 -17.75
N GLY A 288 10.52 19.75 -17.14
CA GLY A 288 10.62 19.89 -15.68
C GLY A 288 9.29 20.33 -15.05
N GLN A 289 8.55 21.24 -15.69
CA GLN A 289 7.20 21.59 -15.26
C GLN A 289 6.24 20.38 -15.38
N TYR A 290 6.34 19.59 -16.45
CA TYR A 290 5.57 18.35 -16.60
C TYR A 290 5.85 17.33 -15.47
N ALA A 291 7.11 17.17 -15.08
CA ALA A 291 7.47 16.34 -13.92
C ALA A 291 6.85 16.87 -12.63
N ARG A 292 6.89 18.19 -12.41
CA ARG A 292 6.31 18.83 -11.22
C ARG A 292 4.78 18.75 -11.19
N ILE A 293 4.10 18.84 -12.34
CA ILE A 293 2.65 18.60 -12.45
C ILE A 293 2.31 17.17 -12.02
N THR A 294 3.13 16.18 -12.36
CA THR A 294 2.93 14.78 -11.97
C THR A 294 3.03 14.59 -10.44
N ASP A 295 3.97 15.29 -9.80
CA ASP A 295 4.07 15.34 -8.34
C ASP A 295 2.86 16.06 -7.73
N GLY A 296 2.44 17.18 -8.31
CA GLY A 296 1.23 17.91 -7.93
C GLY A 296 -0.03 17.04 -8.01
N LEU A 297 -0.19 16.25 -9.07
CA LEU A 297 -1.27 15.28 -9.22
C LEU A 297 -1.27 14.25 -8.09
N SER A 298 -0.08 13.78 -7.68
CA SER A 298 0.05 12.82 -6.57
C SER A 298 -0.39 13.41 -5.23
N LEU A 299 -0.26 14.72 -5.03
CA LEU A 299 -0.80 15.45 -3.88
C LEU A 299 -2.32 15.61 -3.97
N ARG A 300 -2.87 15.86 -5.17
CA ARG A 300 -4.31 15.98 -5.41
C ARG A 300 -5.07 14.68 -5.23
N LEU A 301 -4.44 13.55 -5.55
CA LEU A 301 -4.98 12.20 -5.38
C LEU A 301 -4.72 11.62 -3.99
N ASP A 302 -4.33 12.43 -3.00
CA ASP A 302 -4.19 11.97 -1.62
C ASP A 302 -5.56 11.57 -1.03
N PRO A 303 -5.75 10.32 -0.57
CA PRO A 303 -6.99 9.91 0.10
C PRO A 303 -7.30 10.68 1.39
N GLY A 304 -6.31 11.36 1.99
CA GLY A 304 -6.48 12.23 3.15
C GLY A 304 -7.03 13.62 2.82
N ASN A 305 -7.22 13.95 1.54
CA ASN A 305 -7.85 15.21 1.14
C ASN A 305 -9.34 15.20 1.49
N SER A 306 -9.91 16.36 1.80
CA SER A 306 -11.35 16.53 2.05
C SER A 306 -12.21 16.47 0.78
N TYR A 307 -11.59 16.09 -0.34
CA TYR A 307 -12.18 15.94 -1.65
C TYR A 307 -11.55 14.71 -2.33
N SER A 308 -12.27 14.20 -3.31
CA SER A 308 -11.93 13.10 -4.19
C SER A 308 -12.11 13.59 -5.63
N LEU A 309 -11.51 12.90 -6.60
CA LEU A 309 -11.62 13.24 -8.02
C LEU A 309 -12.30 12.08 -8.76
N THR A 310 -13.45 11.65 -8.25
CA THR A 310 -14.10 10.36 -8.56
C THR A 310 -15.50 10.46 -9.18
N CYS A 311 -15.95 11.66 -9.57
CA CYS A 311 -17.29 11.96 -10.10
C CYS A 311 -18.07 10.74 -10.67
N ALA A 312 -19.08 10.29 -9.92
CA ALA A 312 -19.80 9.03 -10.17
C ALA A 312 -20.96 9.14 -11.19
N ASP A 313 -21.41 10.37 -11.52
CA ASP A 313 -22.67 10.61 -12.25
C ASP A 313 -22.56 10.55 -13.78
N ASN A 314 -21.46 10.01 -14.32
CA ASN A 314 -21.09 10.14 -15.72
C ASN A 314 -21.29 8.86 -16.55
N THR A 315 -22.35 8.09 -16.29
CA THR A 315 -22.71 6.94 -17.13
C THR A 315 -23.29 7.40 -18.48
N VAL A 316 -22.40 7.85 -19.36
CA VAL A 316 -22.71 8.21 -20.75
C VAL A 316 -22.41 7.03 -21.68
N LEU A 317 -23.18 6.90 -22.75
CA LEU A 317 -22.94 5.86 -23.75
C LEU A 317 -21.76 6.26 -24.65
N ALA A 318 -21.18 5.29 -25.35
CA ALA A 318 -20.27 5.59 -26.44
C ALA A 318 -21.06 6.14 -27.65
N PRO A 319 -20.59 7.21 -28.33
CA PRO A 319 -21.12 7.60 -29.63
C PRO A 319 -21.03 6.44 -30.64
N THR A 320 -22.00 6.36 -31.54
CA THR A 320 -22.17 5.25 -32.50
C THR A 320 -22.21 5.78 -33.94
N ASN A 321 -22.13 4.88 -34.93
CA ASN A 321 -22.19 5.24 -36.35
C ASN A 321 -21.18 6.34 -36.74
N LEU A 322 -19.98 6.31 -36.16
CA LEU A 322 -18.93 7.27 -36.49
C LEU A 322 -18.46 7.03 -37.94
N THR A 323 -18.55 8.07 -38.76
CA THR A 323 -18.05 8.09 -40.14
C THR A 323 -17.13 9.29 -40.34
N ALA A 324 -16.09 9.10 -41.14
CA ALA A 324 -15.23 10.17 -41.63
C ALA A 324 -15.30 10.18 -43.16
N THR A 325 -15.57 11.33 -43.76
CA THR A 325 -15.67 11.51 -45.22
C THR A 325 -14.98 12.81 -45.66
N MET A 326 -14.21 12.78 -46.73
CA MET A 326 -13.56 13.98 -47.27
C MET A 326 -14.59 14.91 -47.91
N GLN A 327 -14.52 16.20 -47.63
CA GLN A 327 -15.32 17.24 -48.27
C GLN A 327 -14.49 18.51 -48.52
N ALA A 328 -15.08 19.49 -49.23
CA ALA A 328 -14.47 20.81 -49.36
C ALA A 328 -14.26 21.44 -47.97
N GLY A 329 -13.00 21.73 -47.62
CA GLY A 329 -12.64 22.31 -46.33
C GLY A 329 -12.17 21.32 -45.26
N GLY A 330 -12.09 20.01 -45.53
CA GLY A 330 -11.47 19.03 -44.62
C GLY A 330 -12.18 17.68 -44.53
N ALA A 331 -11.91 16.93 -43.46
CA ALA A 331 -12.65 15.70 -43.15
C ALA A 331 -13.91 16.02 -42.35
N LEU A 332 -15.06 15.64 -42.89
CA LEU A 332 -16.33 15.67 -42.18
C LEU A 332 -16.44 14.43 -41.28
N ILE A 333 -16.54 14.66 -39.98
CA ILE A 333 -16.71 13.65 -38.94
C ILE A 333 -18.17 13.70 -38.48
N GLN A 334 -18.91 12.61 -38.69
CA GLN A 334 -20.32 12.49 -38.31
C GLN A 334 -20.52 11.27 -37.43
N PHE A 335 -21.43 11.37 -36.46
CA PHE A 335 -21.80 10.25 -35.59
C PHE A 335 -23.25 10.37 -35.13
N SER A 336 -23.70 9.40 -34.36
CA SER A 336 -25.01 9.38 -33.72
C SER A 336 -24.87 9.16 -32.22
N TYR A 337 -25.77 9.77 -31.45
CA TYR A 337 -25.84 9.57 -30.00
C TYR A 337 -27.29 9.36 -29.58
N ALA A 338 -27.60 8.20 -29.01
CA ALA A 338 -28.97 7.76 -28.75
C ALA A 338 -29.57 8.31 -27.44
N ALA A 339 -28.73 8.81 -26.53
CA ALA A 339 -29.15 9.33 -25.23
C ALA A 339 -29.16 10.87 -25.21
N THR A 340 -29.77 11.46 -24.19
CA THR A 340 -29.84 12.93 -24.00
C THR A 340 -28.96 13.43 -22.85
N ASN A 341 -28.08 12.57 -22.33
CA ASN A 341 -27.27 12.82 -21.14
C ASN A 341 -25.83 13.28 -21.44
N ALA A 342 -25.47 13.51 -22.72
CA ALA A 342 -24.16 14.07 -23.07
C ALA A 342 -24.15 15.58 -22.80
N ALA A 343 -23.04 16.09 -22.25
CA ALA A 343 -22.79 17.52 -22.09
C ALA A 343 -22.17 18.17 -23.35
N GLY A 344 -22.05 17.40 -24.44
CA GLY A 344 -21.26 17.74 -25.60
C GLY A 344 -20.34 16.58 -25.96
N PHE A 345 -19.50 16.79 -26.96
CA PHE A 345 -18.62 15.75 -27.49
C PHE A 345 -17.22 16.29 -27.69
N LEU A 346 -16.22 15.45 -27.42
CA LEU A 346 -14.81 15.71 -27.74
C LEU A 346 -14.42 14.82 -28.91
N ILE A 347 -13.81 15.44 -29.93
CA ILE A 347 -13.33 14.77 -31.12
C ILE A 347 -11.83 14.59 -30.96
N GLU A 348 -11.38 13.34 -31.05
CA GLU A 348 -9.98 12.97 -30.95
C GLU A 348 -9.46 12.43 -32.28
N ARG A 349 -8.22 12.78 -32.62
CA ARG A 349 -7.52 12.39 -33.84
C ARG A 349 -6.14 11.83 -33.54
N SER A 350 -5.73 10.81 -34.30
CA SER A 350 -4.37 10.27 -34.30
C SER A 350 -3.89 9.97 -35.73
N VAL A 351 -2.58 9.88 -35.91
CA VAL A 351 -1.93 9.30 -37.11
C VAL A 351 -1.62 7.80 -36.91
N GLU A 352 -1.91 7.27 -35.72
CA GLU A 352 -1.77 5.86 -35.36
C GLU A 352 -3.14 5.25 -35.04
N PRO A 353 -3.36 3.96 -35.35
CA PRO A 353 -4.68 3.34 -35.20
C PRO A 353 -5.14 3.19 -33.74
N THR A 354 -4.20 3.08 -32.78
CA THR A 354 -4.52 2.66 -31.40
C THR A 354 -3.93 3.56 -30.32
N ALA A 355 -3.07 4.53 -30.65
CA ALA A 355 -2.34 5.35 -29.68
C ALA A 355 -2.31 6.82 -30.13
N ASN A 356 -1.79 7.70 -29.26
CA ASN A 356 -1.47 9.09 -29.58
C ASN A 356 -2.66 9.95 -30.07
N PHE A 357 -3.87 9.65 -29.59
CA PHE A 357 -5.08 10.43 -29.88
C PHE A 357 -5.06 11.78 -29.17
N THR A 358 -5.11 12.87 -29.92
CA THR A 358 -5.16 14.25 -29.42
C THR A 358 -6.56 14.84 -29.60
N VAL A 359 -7.05 15.63 -28.65
CA VAL A 359 -8.34 16.31 -28.78
C VAL A 359 -8.17 17.48 -29.75
N ILE A 360 -8.94 17.49 -30.84
CA ILE A 360 -8.85 18.51 -31.90
C ILE A 360 -10.04 19.47 -31.93
N GLY A 361 -11.12 19.14 -31.23
CA GLY A 361 -12.32 19.95 -31.24
C GLY A 361 -13.41 19.40 -30.36
N SER A 362 -14.51 20.15 -30.30
CA SER A 362 -15.70 19.76 -29.53
C SER A 362 -16.99 20.15 -30.24
N LEU A 363 -18.09 19.55 -29.82
CA LEU A 363 -19.44 19.88 -30.27
C LEU A 363 -20.38 20.06 -29.06
N PRO A 364 -21.39 20.95 -29.16
CA PRO A 364 -22.47 21.01 -28.19
C PRO A 364 -23.29 19.71 -28.21
N PRO A 365 -24.10 19.42 -27.17
CA PRO A 365 -24.82 18.15 -27.04
C PRO A 365 -25.87 17.88 -28.13
N THR A 366 -26.26 18.91 -28.88
CA THR A 366 -27.24 18.85 -29.96
C THR A 366 -26.62 18.77 -31.36
N SER A 367 -25.30 18.72 -31.47
CA SER A 367 -24.59 18.64 -32.74
C SER A 367 -23.75 17.38 -32.83
N PHE A 368 -23.77 16.74 -34.00
CA PHE A 368 -23.10 15.45 -34.27
C PHE A 368 -22.23 15.49 -35.52
N SER A 369 -21.85 16.69 -35.97
CA SER A 369 -21.09 16.92 -37.19
C SER A 369 -19.96 17.91 -36.94
N PHE A 370 -18.72 17.47 -37.12
CA PHE A 370 -17.51 18.27 -36.96
C PHE A 370 -16.70 18.25 -38.26
N THR A 371 -16.11 19.37 -38.66
CA THR A 371 -15.21 19.42 -39.83
C THR A 371 -13.78 19.66 -39.35
N ASP A 372 -12.90 18.70 -39.58
CA ASP A 372 -11.48 18.84 -39.34
C ASP A 372 -10.79 19.43 -40.58
N GLY A 373 -10.50 20.73 -40.53
CA GLY A 373 -9.80 21.46 -41.59
C GLY A 373 -8.27 21.48 -41.43
N SER A 374 -7.71 20.80 -40.43
CA SER A 374 -6.28 20.86 -40.08
C SER A 374 -5.48 19.64 -40.58
N LEU A 375 -5.90 19.07 -41.70
CA LEU A 375 -5.30 17.85 -42.26
C LEU A 375 -4.04 18.17 -43.06
N VAL A 376 -3.05 17.30 -42.94
CA VAL A 376 -1.94 17.22 -43.89
C VAL A 376 -2.37 16.32 -45.05
N PRO A 377 -2.04 16.65 -46.30
CA PRO A 377 -2.36 15.78 -47.43
C PRO A 377 -1.65 14.43 -47.33
N ASN A 378 -2.20 13.43 -48.03
CA ASN A 378 -1.74 12.04 -48.10
C ASN A 378 -1.48 11.38 -46.73
N THR A 379 -2.21 11.82 -45.70
CA THR A 379 -2.05 11.33 -44.34
C THR A 379 -3.28 10.52 -43.95
N THR A 380 -3.06 9.32 -43.43
CA THR A 380 -4.14 8.51 -42.85
C THR A 380 -4.36 8.95 -41.42
N TYR A 381 -5.56 9.44 -41.13
CA TYR A 381 -5.99 9.84 -39.81
C TYR A 381 -7.00 8.86 -39.23
N TYR A 382 -6.94 8.68 -37.92
CA TYR A 382 -7.83 7.86 -37.13
C TYR A 382 -8.62 8.77 -36.19
N TYR A 383 -9.94 8.65 -36.19
CA TYR A 383 -10.84 9.45 -35.37
C TYR A 383 -11.60 8.59 -34.39
N ARG A 384 -11.80 9.13 -33.19
CA ARG A 384 -12.77 8.63 -32.22
C ARG A 384 -13.44 9.79 -31.52
N VAL A 385 -14.65 9.55 -31.02
CA VAL A 385 -15.46 10.56 -30.34
C VAL A 385 -15.90 10.02 -28.99
N LYS A 386 -15.94 10.88 -27.99
CA LYS A 386 -16.58 10.58 -26.70
C LYS A 386 -17.44 11.75 -26.27
N ALA A 387 -18.40 11.49 -25.37
CA ALA A 387 -19.09 12.57 -24.68
C ALA A 387 -18.11 13.34 -23.78
N SER A 388 -18.25 14.66 -23.68
CA SER A 388 -17.34 15.51 -22.91
C SER A 388 -17.48 15.33 -21.40
N ASN A 389 -18.61 14.79 -20.94
CA ASN A 389 -18.84 14.29 -19.59
C ASN A 389 -18.58 12.79 -19.46
N GLY A 390 -17.80 12.18 -20.36
CA GLY A 390 -17.36 10.79 -20.31
C GLY A 390 -15.83 10.68 -20.19
N SER A 391 -15.36 9.72 -19.41
CA SER A 391 -13.92 9.46 -19.26
C SER A 391 -13.40 8.45 -20.28
N THR A 392 -14.07 7.29 -20.44
CA THR A 392 -13.54 6.14 -21.18
C THR A 392 -14.46 5.57 -22.28
N GLN A 393 -15.67 6.11 -22.43
CA GLN A 393 -16.66 5.59 -23.39
C GLN A 393 -16.48 6.24 -24.78
N TYR A 394 -15.59 5.65 -25.58
CA TYR A 394 -15.28 6.09 -26.94
C TYR A 394 -16.10 5.33 -27.98
N SER A 395 -16.43 6.00 -29.08
CA SER A 395 -16.88 5.35 -30.30
C SER A 395 -15.83 4.36 -30.84
N PRO A 396 -16.22 3.42 -31.71
CA PRO A 396 -15.26 2.74 -32.58
C PRO A 396 -14.39 3.75 -33.34
N VAL A 397 -13.13 3.38 -33.58
CA VAL A 397 -12.20 4.19 -34.36
C VAL A 397 -12.55 4.06 -35.84
N VAL A 398 -12.67 5.19 -36.54
CA VAL A 398 -12.77 5.23 -38.01
C VAL A 398 -11.47 5.80 -38.59
N SER A 399 -11.07 5.34 -39.76
CA SER A 399 -9.92 5.90 -40.47
C SER A 399 -10.35 6.58 -41.77
N ILE A 400 -9.60 7.59 -42.17
CA ILE A 400 -9.75 8.28 -43.45
C ILE A 400 -8.37 8.68 -43.95
N ASN A 401 -8.11 8.43 -45.23
CA ASN A 401 -6.97 9.02 -45.90
C ASN A 401 -7.38 10.40 -46.41
N SER A 402 -6.61 11.43 -46.06
CA SER A 402 -6.91 12.81 -46.46
C SER A 402 -6.78 13.03 -47.97
N GLY A 403 -6.20 12.08 -48.70
CA GLY A 403 -5.93 12.17 -50.14
C GLY A 403 -4.87 13.21 -50.45
N LEU A 404 -4.42 13.26 -51.70
CA LEU A 404 -3.58 14.34 -52.18
C LEU A 404 -4.47 15.54 -52.51
N PHE A 405 -4.28 16.65 -51.80
CA PHE A 405 -4.85 17.95 -52.13
C PHE A 405 -3.75 19.00 -52.08
N TYR A 406 -3.77 19.91 -53.05
CA TYR A 406 -2.79 20.99 -53.19
C TYR A 406 -3.49 22.32 -52.89
N CYS A 407 -2.79 23.25 -52.25
CA CYS A 407 -3.28 24.61 -52.08
C CYS A 407 -3.58 25.23 -53.46
N ILE A 408 -4.68 25.99 -53.58
CA ILE A 408 -4.99 26.77 -54.79
C ILE A 408 -4.51 28.21 -54.54
N PRO A 409 -3.44 28.67 -55.21
CA PRO A 409 -2.92 30.00 -54.93
C PRO A 409 -3.86 31.07 -55.47
N ALA A 410 -3.98 32.16 -54.71
CA ALA A 410 -4.84 33.28 -55.07
C ALA A 410 -4.02 34.50 -55.49
N TYR A 411 -4.67 35.38 -56.27
CA TYR A 411 -4.12 36.67 -56.66
C TYR A 411 -5.09 37.80 -56.31
N THR A 412 -4.62 38.87 -55.67
CA THR A 412 -5.45 40.02 -55.26
C THR A 412 -6.13 40.67 -56.45
N TRP A 413 -5.43 40.74 -57.60
CA TRP A 413 -5.97 41.26 -58.85
C TRP A 413 -6.02 40.15 -59.90
N PRO A 414 -7.22 39.63 -60.23
CA PRO A 414 -7.38 38.58 -61.22
C PRO A 414 -6.79 38.99 -62.59
N VAL A 415 -6.24 38.00 -63.28
CA VAL A 415 -5.72 38.01 -64.65
C VAL A 415 -6.68 38.58 -65.72
N ALA A 416 -7.95 38.82 -65.38
CA ALA A 416 -8.92 39.53 -66.21
C ALA A 416 -8.55 41.00 -66.46
N ASN A 417 -7.80 41.63 -65.55
CA ASN A 417 -7.47 43.07 -65.60
C ASN A 417 -5.98 43.38 -65.78
N PHE A 418 -5.08 42.41 -65.60
CA PHE A 418 -3.63 42.61 -65.68
C PHE A 418 -2.89 41.37 -66.21
N VAL A 419 -1.69 41.58 -66.77
CA VAL A 419 -1.10 40.79 -67.87
C VAL A 419 -0.05 39.70 -67.53
N PRO A 420 0.44 39.47 -66.30
CA PRO A 420 1.41 38.40 -66.06
C PRO A 420 0.72 37.03 -66.14
N LYS A 421 0.62 36.50 -67.36
CA LYS A 421 -0.02 35.24 -67.75
C LYS A 421 1.01 34.32 -68.36
N ILE A 422 0.92 33.05 -68.03
CA ILE A 422 1.63 31.98 -68.75
C ILE A 422 0.78 31.66 -69.98
N ASP A 423 1.42 31.45 -71.13
CA ASP A 423 0.73 31.19 -72.40
C ASP A 423 1.09 29.82 -72.96
N ASP A 424 2.39 29.53 -73.02
CA ASP A 424 2.87 28.20 -73.33
C ASP A 424 3.79 27.68 -72.23
N PHE A 425 3.63 26.39 -71.89
CA PHE A 425 4.62 25.59 -71.19
C PHE A 425 4.92 24.32 -71.97
N ILE A 426 6.17 24.19 -72.41
CA ILE A 426 6.65 23.03 -73.15
C ILE A 426 7.78 22.39 -72.35
N LEU A 427 7.62 21.14 -71.92
CA LEU A 427 8.66 20.32 -71.29
C LEU A 427 9.05 19.19 -72.24
N THR A 428 10.30 19.18 -72.70
CA THR A 428 10.82 18.25 -73.70
C THR A 428 11.90 17.36 -73.09
N GLY A 429 11.76 16.04 -73.24
CA GLY A 429 12.81 15.08 -72.94
C GLY A 429 12.76 13.86 -73.86
N SER A 430 13.59 12.86 -73.55
CA SER A 430 13.80 11.68 -74.39
C SER A 430 12.60 10.73 -74.48
N VAL A 431 11.68 10.77 -73.50
CA VAL A 431 10.55 9.82 -73.39
C VAL A 431 9.21 10.40 -73.79
N SER A 432 8.95 11.67 -73.47
CA SER A 432 7.73 12.35 -73.87
C SER A 432 7.93 13.87 -73.90
N THR A 433 6.97 14.57 -74.49
CA THR A 433 6.91 16.03 -74.47
C THR A 433 5.56 16.47 -73.90
N LEU A 434 5.58 17.25 -72.82
CA LEU A 434 4.42 18.02 -72.37
C LEU A 434 4.34 19.28 -73.21
N ARG A 435 3.20 19.51 -73.87
CA ARG A 435 2.94 20.72 -74.64
C ARG A 435 1.61 21.32 -74.19
N SER A 436 1.69 22.36 -73.39
CA SER A 436 0.56 23.21 -73.02
C SER A 436 0.76 24.52 -73.77
N THR A 437 -0.17 24.89 -74.64
CA THR A 437 -0.02 26.07 -75.52
C THR A 437 -1.30 26.88 -75.57
N ALA A 438 -1.17 28.20 -75.67
CA ALA A 438 -2.30 29.13 -75.63
C ALA A 438 -3.25 28.86 -74.45
N THR A 439 -2.70 28.58 -73.27
CA THR A 439 -3.45 28.19 -72.06
C THR A 439 -4.40 29.28 -71.59
N GLY A 440 -4.07 30.54 -71.92
CA GLY A 440 -4.76 31.70 -71.38
C GLY A 440 -4.56 31.76 -69.87
N ALA A 441 -5.44 32.48 -69.16
CA ALA A 441 -5.37 32.55 -67.71
C ALA A 441 -6.68 32.12 -67.06
N GLY A 442 -6.58 31.15 -66.14
CA GLY A 442 -7.72 30.60 -65.44
C GLY A 442 -8.41 31.58 -64.50
N THR A 443 -9.55 31.17 -63.94
CA THR A 443 -10.33 32.04 -63.04
C THR A 443 -9.48 32.43 -61.82
N ALA A 444 -9.38 33.73 -61.53
CA ALA A 444 -8.54 34.28 -60.46
C ALA A 444 -7.02 34.00 -60.57
N GLY A 445 -6.52 33.61 -61.75
CA GLY A 445 -5.10 33.39 -62.00
C GLY A 445 -4.60 31.99 -61.66
N TYR A 446 -5.48 30.99 -61.60
CA TYR A 446 -5.12 29.58 -61.41
C TYR A 446 -5.72 28.69 -62.49
N SER A 447 -4.88 27.83 -63.09
CA SER A 447 -5.23 26.88 -64.15
C SER A 447 -4.78 25.46 -63.75
N ASP A 448 -5.69 24.48 -63.79
CA ASP A 448 -5.39 23.07 -63.46
C ASP A 448 -5.41 22.20 -64.73
N PHE A 449 -4.24 21.71 -65.14
CA PHE A 449 -4.04 20.83 -66.31
C PHE A 449 -3.73 19.38 -65.92
N THR A 450 -4.02 18.99 -64.69
CA THR A 450 -3.51 17.73 -64.11
C THR A 450 -4.26 16.48 -64.52
N ALA A 451 -5.37 16.63 -65.25
CA ALA A 451 -6.08 15.52 -65.88
C ALA A 451 -5.21 14.78 -66.92
N ILE A 452 -4.19 15.45 -67.48
CA ILE A 452 -3.26 14.88 -68.45
C ILE A 452 -1.95 14.51 -67.75
N GLN A 453 -1.52 13.26 -67.93
CA GLN A 453 -0.30 12.75 -67.34
C GLN A 453 0.83 12.69 -68.36
N HIS A 454 2.00 13.21 -68.00
CA HIS A 454 3.18 13.26 -68.87
C HIS A 454 4.30 12.38 -68.35
N LYS A 455 4.71 11.38 -69.12
CA LYS A 455 5.72 10.41 -68.71
C LYS A 455 7.11 11.02 -68.61
N VAL A 456 7.77 10.87 -67.46
CA VAL A 456 9.16 11.25 -67.24
C VAL A 456 9.93 10.14 -66.53
N LEU A 457 11.25 10.13 -66.66
CA LEU A 457 12.12 9.14 -66.01
C LEU A 457 12.88 9.77 -64.83
N PRO A 458 13.07 9.05 -63.72
CA PRO A 458 13.96 9.46 -62.65
C PRO A 458 15.40 9.74 -63.14
N GLY A 459 16.02 10.79 -62.61
CA GLY A 459 17.43 11.14 -62.86
C GLY A 459 17.71 11.82 -64.20
N GLN A 460 16.70 12.01 -65.06
CA GLN A 460 16.86 12.64 -66.37
C GLN A 460 16.69 14.16 -66.30
N VAL A 461 17.39 14.84 -67.20
CA VAL A 461 17.30 16.30 -67.40
C VAL A 461 16.35 16.57 -68.56
N TYR A 462 15.41 17.48 -68.35
CA TYR A 462 14.42 17.91 -69.33
C TYR A 462 14.62 19.39 -69.65
N SER A 463 14.52 19.75 -70.92
CA SER A 463 14.50 21.15 -71.34
C SER A 463 13.07 21.68 -71.25
N PHE A 464 12.89 22.87 -70.70
CA PHE A 464 11.59 23.53 -70.68
C PHE A 464 11.62 24.89 -71.36
N THR A 465 10.48 25.30 -71.90
CA THR A 465 10.22 26.63 -72.46
C THR A 465 8.91 27.16 -71.89
N VAL A 466 8.93 28.38 -71.34
CA VAL A 466 7.74 29.10 -70.84
C VAL A 466 7.60 30.43 -71.57
N SER A 467 6.43 30.69 -72.16
CA SER A 467 6.10 31.95 -72.83
C SER A 467 4.97 32.69 -72.10
N ALA A 468 4.87 34.01 -72.32
CA ALA A 468 3.71 34.80 -71.89
C ALA A 468 2.98 35.43 -73.07
N ALA A 469 1.66 35.56 -72.90
CA ALA A 469 0.77 36.21 -73.85
C ALA A 469 0.95 37.73 -73.79
N SER A 470 0.85 38.41 -74.94
CA SER A 470 0.79 39.86 -74.96
C SER A 470 -0.51 40.34 -74.30
N GLY A 471 -0.44 41.36 -73.45
CA GLY A 471 -1.64 41.92 -72.83
C GLY A 471 -2.60 42.58 -73.82
N ASN A 472 -3.76 43.05 -73.33
CA ASN A 472 -4.77 43.75 -74.14
C ASN A 472 -4.25 44.99 -74.89
N VAL A 473 -3.08 45.52 -74.52
CA VAL A 473 -2.38 46.67 -75.14
C VAL A 473 -1.16 46.26 -76.00
N GLY A 474 -0.95 44.97 -76.24
CA GLY A 474 0.14 44.46 -77.10
C GLY A 474 1.55 44.46 -76.46
N SER A 475 1.69 44.85 -75.20
CA SER A 475 2.98 44.94 -74.49
C SER A 475 3.22 43.77 -73.53
N PHE A 476 4.47 43.29 -73.47
CA PHE A 476 4.93 42.31 -72.50
C PHE A 476 5.40 42.97 -71.20
N ILE A 477 5.24 42.26 -70.08
CA ILE A 477 5.64 42.72 -68.76
C ILE A 477 6.69 41.77 -68.19
N LYS A 478 7.64 42.32 -67.43
CA LYS A 478 8.64 41.50 -66.72
C LYS A 478 8.02 40.73 -65.58
N GLN A 479 8.39 39.46 -65.44
CA GLN A 479 7.87 38.51 -64.47
C GLN A 479 9.02 37.74 -63.80
N HIS A 480 8.74 37.19 -62.63
CA HIS A 480 9.50 36.10 -62.03
C HIS A 480 8.75 34.79 -62.19
N LEU A 481 9.48 33.69 -62.35
CA LEU A 481 8.94 32.34 -62.55
C LEU A 481 9.61 31.39 -61.55
N THR A 482 8.81 30.56 -60.90
CA THR A 482 9.29 29.44 -60.09
C THR A 482 8.53 28.16 -60.44
N ILE A 483 9.24 27.03 -60.47
CA ILE A 483 8.70 25.71 -60.78
C ILE A 483 9.02 24.76 -59.62
N TRP A 484 8.00 24.07 -59.11
CA TRP A 484 8.13 23.03 -58.09
C TRP A 484 7.64 21.67 -58.59
N LEU A 485 8.18 20.61 -58.02
CA LEU A 485 7.72 19.24 -58.20
C LEU A 485 7.51 18.62 -56.82
N ASP A 486 6.32 18.15 -56.51
CA ASP A 486 6.03 17.42 -55.26
C ASP A 486 6.66 16.02 -55.36
N THR A 487 7.88 15.91 -54.85
CA THR A 487 8.73 14.72 -55.00
C THR A 487 8.44 13.66 -53.96
N ASN A 488 7.97 14.07 -52.78
CA ASN A 488 7.67 13.18 -51.66
C ASN A 488 6.17 12.78 -51.62
N ARG A 489 5.31 13.40 -52.44
CA ARG A 489 3.86 13.17 -52.53
C ARG A 489 3.16 13.44 -51.20
N ASP A 490 3.54 14.52 -50.53
CA ASP A 490 2.85 14.98 -49.33
C ASP A 490 1.80 16.07 -49.61
N GLY A 491 1.61 16.44 -50.88
CA GLY A 491 0.65 17.46 -51.31
C GLY A 491 1.07 18.90 -50.99
N LEU A 492 2.26 19.08 -50.42
CA LEU A 492 2.90 20.36 -50.18
C LEU A 492 4.07 20.53 -51.17
N PHE A 493 4.47 21.77 -51.37
CA PHE A 493 5.68 22.09 -52.13
C PHE A 493 6.66 22.76 -51.17
N SER A 494 7.77 22.09 -50.91
CA SER A 494 8.84 22.60 -50.06
C SER A 494 9.90 23.36 -50.84
N ASP A 495 10.80 24.06 -50.15
CA ASP A 495 11.97 24.67 -50.80
C ASP A 495 12.92 23.62 -51.41
N THR A 496 12.97 22.41 -50.85
CA THR A 496 13.75 21.29 -51.40
C THR A 496 13.16 20.71 -52.69
N GLU A 497 11.93 21.09 -53.03
CA GLU A 497 11.16 20.61 -54.19
C GLU A 497 11.11 21.63 -55.33
N LYS A 498 11.78 22.76 -55.14
CA LYS A 498 11.93 23.81 -56.14
C LYS A 498 12.92 23.39 -57.21
N LEU A 499 12.43 23.12 -58.41
CA LEU A 499 13.26 22.70 -59.55
C LEU A 499 13.88 23.89 -60.29
N PHE A 500 13.22 25.05 -60.26
CA PHE A 500 13.68 26.25 -60.95
C PHE A 500 13.13 27.52 -60.29
N GLN A 501 13.95 28.57 -60.21
CA GLN A 501 13.52 29.94 -59.91
C GLN A 501 14.31 30.92 -60.78
N SER A 502 13.64 31.89 -61.37
CA SER A 502 14.29 32.94 -62.15
C SER A 502 15.20 33.80 -61.27
N SER A 503 16.46 34.00 -61.67
CA SER A 503 17.45 34.80 -60.92
C SER A 503 17.34 36.31 -61.15
N ALA A 504 16.57 36.75 -62.15
CA ALA A 504 16.39 38.16 -62.48
C ALA A 504 14.99 38.45 -63.05
N SER A 505 14.59 39.72 -62.98
CA SER A 505 13.36 40.22 -63.61
C SER A 505 13.48 40.09 -65.13
N GLN A 506 12.61 39.29 -65.74
CA GLN A 506 12.72 38.90 -67.15
C GLN A 506 11.40 39.00 -67.89
N TYR A 507 11.43 39.25 -69.20
CA TYR A 507 10.25 39.02 -70.03
C TYR A 507 10.11 37.51 -70.27
N LEU A 508 8.90 36.98 -70.12
CA LEU A 508 8.58 35.64 -70.62
C LEU A 508 8.32 35.67 -72.15
N ASN A 509 8.67 36.76 -72.84
CA ASN A 509 8.65 36.87 -74.29
C ASN A 509 9.88 37.68 -74.79
N PRO A 510 10.74 37.11 -75.68
CA PRO A 510 10.69 35.74 -76.18
C PRO A 510 10.85 34.71 -75.03
N ALA A 511 10.35 33.50 -75.24
CA ALA A 511 10.14 32.52 -74.17
C ALA A 511 11.41 32.25 -73.32
N VAL A 512 11.22 32.07 -72.01
CA VAL A 512 12.29 31.63 -71.11
C VAL A 512 12.53 30.15 -71.34
N SER A 513 13.77 29.79 -71.65
CA SER A 513 14.18 28.39 -71.82
C SER A 513 15.29 28.03 -70.84
N SER A 514 15.14 26.90 -70.16
CA SER A 514 16.12 26.36 -69.22
C SER A 514 15.94 24.83 -69.12
N THR A 515 16.58 24.21 -68.13
CA THR A 515 16.44 22.78 -67.84
C THR A 515 15.96 22.56 -66.42
N LEU A 516 15.24 21.47 -66.19
CA LEU A 516 14.93 20.92 -64.87
C LEU A 516 15.36 19.45 -64.80
N THR A 517 15.77 18.99 -63.63
CA THR A 517 16.18 17.59 -63.41
C THR A 517 15.14 16.89 -62.57
N ILE A 518 14.65 15.74 -63.03
CA ILE A 518 13.79 14.87 -62.22
C ILE A 518 14.68 14.12 -61.23
N PRO A 519 14.45 14.20 -59.91
CA PRO A 519 15.30 13.52 -58.92
C PRO A 519 15.41 12.01 -59.18
N ALA A 520 16.61 11.44 -59.08
CA ALA A 520 16.82 10.01 -59.29
C ALA A 520 16.15 9.12 -58.22
N SER A 521 15.94 9.67 -57.02
CA SER A 521 15.31 8.98 -55.89
C SER A 521 13.78 8.98 -55.93
N ILE A 522 13.15 9.64 -56.90
CA ILE A 522 11.69 9.76 -56.96
C ILE A 522 11.05 8.41 -57.31
N SER A 523 10.04 8.02 -56.54
CA SER A 523 9.33 6.74 -56.75
C SER A 523 8.44 6.77 -57.99
N ALA A 524 8.17 5.61 -58.60
CA ALA A 524 7.27 5.49 -59.75
C ALA A 524 5.83 5.92 -59.40
N GLY A 525 5.09 6.46 -60.38
CA GLY A 525 3.71 6.96 -60.19
C GLY A 525 3.54 8.46 -60.44
N PRO A 526 2.30 8.97 -60.36
CA PRO A 526 2.00 10.36 -60.65
C PRO A 526 2.53 11.32 -59.57
N VAL A 527 3.02 12.48 -59.98
CA VAL A 527 3.49 13.58 -59.13
C VAL A 527 3.03 14.94 -59.70
N ARG A 528 2.82 15.93 -58.83
CA ARG A 528 2.35 17.26 -59.23
C ARG A 528 3.51 18.19 -59.55
N LEU A 529 3.45 18.85 -60.70
CA LEU A 529 4.35 19.92 -61.09
C LEU A 529 3.58 21.24 -61.03
N ARG A 530 4.13 22.27 -60.37
CA ARG A 530 3.52 23.60 -60.25
C ARG A 530 4.42 24.66 -60.86
N LEU A 531 3.85 25.51 -61.69
CA LEU A 531 4.50 26.70 -62.23
C LEU A 531 3.77 27.92 -61.68
N ARG A 532 4.52 28.89 -61.13
CA ARG A 532 3.95 30.18 -60.72
C ARG A 532 4.74 31.33 -61.33
N SER A 533 4.01 32.29 -61.91
CA SER A 533 4.54 33.57 -62.34
C SER A 533 4.02 34.72 -61.46
N GLN A 534 4.80 35.79 -61.36
CA GLN A 534 4.41 37.03 -60.68
C GLN A 534 5.02 38.24 -61.38
N TYR A 535 4.33 39.38 -61.31
CA TYR A 535 4.88 40.65 -61.78
C TYR A 535 6.19 41.01 -61.06
N ALA A 536 7.26 41.26 -61.82
CA ALA A 536 8.60 41.32 -61.25
C ALA A 536 8.81 42.44 -60.21
N SER A 537 8.07 43.55 -60.30
CA SER A 537 8.17 44.63 -59.31
C SER A 537 7.59 44.27 -57.94
N ASP A 538 6.81 43.20 -57.83
CA ASP A 538 6.26 42.72 -56.55
C ASP A 538 7.14 41.68 -55.85
N GLY A 539 8.31 41.35 -56.41
CA GLY A 539 9.29 40.42 -55.82
C GLY A 539 9.35 39.04 -56.47
N LEU A 540 10.19 38.17 -55.91
CA LEU A 540 10.35 36.78 -56.33
C LEU A 540 9.12 35.95 -55.94
N VAL A 541 8.88 34.89 -56.72
CA VAL A 541 7.89 33.86 -56.37
C VAL A 541 8.57 32.87 -55.42
N GLU A 542 8.49 33.14 -54.11
CA GLU A 542 9.12 32.32 -53.06
C GLU A 542 8.18 31.24 -52.51
N SER A 543 6.88 31.52 -52.48
CA SER A 543 5.87 30.65 -51.88
C SER A 543 5.02 29.97 -52.95
N PRO A 544 4.76 28.66 -52.85
CA PRO A 544 3.91 27.93 -53.78
C PRO A 544 2.40 28.11 -53.50
N CYS A 545 2.02 28.69 -52.35
CA CYS A 545 0.63 28.78 -51.89
C CYS A 545 0.17 30.21 -51.57
N ASP A 546 1.07 31.14 -51.25
CA ASP A 546 0.66 32.46 -50.74
C ASP A 546 -0.03 33.34 -51.79
N LEU A 547 -0.82 34.29 -51.26
CA LEU A 547 -1.51 35.34 -52.00
C LEU A 547 -0.50 36.32 -52.60
N TYR A 548 -0.57 36.52 -53.93
CA TYR A 548 0.22 37.54 -54.62
C TYR A 548 -0.65 38.62 -55.25
N LYS A 549 -0.06 39.77 -55.59
CA LYS A 549 -0.84 40.89 -56.17
C LYS A 549 -1.22 40.62 -57.62
N TYR A 550 -0.25 40.24 -58.46
CA TYR A 550 -0.43 39.97 -59.88
C TYR A 550 0.39 38.76 -60.33
N GLY A 551 -0.22 37.84 -61.06
CA GLY A 551 0.46 36.66 -61.61
C GLY A 551 -0.51 35.57 -62.05
N GLU A 552 0.06 34.41 -62.35
CA GLU A 552 -0.67 33.20 -62.68
C GLU A 552 0.00 31.95 -62.09
N THR A 553 -0.78 30.92 -61.82
CA THR A 553 -0.31 29.57 -61.47
C THR A 553 -0.90 28.53 -62.42
N GLU A 554 -0.07 27.60 -62.88
CA GLU A 554 -0.48 26.41 -63.63
C GLU A 554 0.00 25.13 -62.93
N ASP A 555 -0.87 24.13 -62.81
CA ASP A 555 -0.55 22.80 -62.29
C ASP A 555 -0.60 21.73 -63.38
N TYR A 556 0.33 20.78 -63.35
CA TYR A 556 0.43 19.63 -64.26
C TYR A 556 0.70 18.33 -63.49
N THR A 557 0.47 17.18 -64.14
CA THR A 557 0.87 15.86 -63.60
C THR A 557 1.96 15.23 -64.44
N LEU A 558 3.09 14.90 -63.80
CA LEU A 558 4.11 14.03 -64.39
C LEU A 558 3.88 12.60 -63.89
N LEU A 559 3.96 11.62 -64.79
CA LEU A 559 3.95 10.21 -64.45
C LEU A 559 5.39 9.71 -64.44
N ILE A 560 5.92 9.41 -63.26
CA ILE A 560 7.24 8.81 -63.13
C ILE A 560 7.15 7.36 -63.63
N ASP A 561 7.68 7.12 -64.83
CA ASP A 561 7.79 5.80 -65.45
C ASP A 561 9.14 5.23 -65.00
N GLY A 562 9.13 4.12 -64.25
CA GLY A 562 10.38 3.45 -63.87
C GLY A 562 10.96 2.71 -65.07
N PRO A 563 12.28 2.44 -65.13
CA PRO A 563 12.71 1.26 -65.88
C PRO A 563 11.93 0.06 -65.32
N ALA A 564 11.48 -0.84 -66.22
CA ALA A 564 10.81 -2.08 -65.87
C ALA A 564 11.51 -2.72 -64.68
N SER A 565 10.73 -3.09 -63.66
CA SER A 565 11.23 -3.63 -62.39
C SER A 565 12.45 -4.52 -62.60
N VAL A 566 13.64 -4.01 -62.27
CA VAL A 566 14.69 -4.91 -61.82
C VAL A 566 14.08 -5.50 -60.56
N THR A 567 13.68 -6.77 -60.63
CA THR A 567 13.37 -7.53 -59.43
C THR A 567 14.66 -7.51 -58.62
N CYS A 568 14.72 -6.63 -57.63
CA CYS A 568 15.79 -6.64 -56.68
C CYS A 568 15.85 -8.03 -56.04
N PHE A 569 17.02 -8.41 -55.57
CA PHE A 569 17.18 -9.67 -54.85
C PHE A 569 16.24 -9.73 -53.64
N ASN A 570 15.71 -10.89 -53.29
CA ASN A 570 14.99 -11.04 -52.03
C ASN A 570 16.00 -11.05 -50.89
N LEU A 571 15.79 -10.19 -49.89
CA LEU A 571 16.61 -10.11 -48.69
C LEU A 571 15.87 -10.76 -47.52
N ALA A 572 16.48 -11.77 -46.91
CA ALA A 572 16.01 -12.37 -45.68
C ALA A 572 17.12 -12.34 -44.62
N ALA A 573 16.73 -12.29 -43.36
CA ALA A 573 17.66 -12.32 -42.24
C ALA A 573 17.25 -13.36 -41.20
N SER A 574 18.24 -13.99 -40.58
CA SER A 574 18.07 -14.77 -39.36
C SER A 574 18.96 -14.18 -38.27
N ALA A 575 18.39 -13.88 -37.11
CA ALA A 575 19.14 -13.43 -35.95
C ALA A 575 19.31 -14.56 -34.94
N THR A 576 20.52 -14.70 -34.40
CA THR A 576 20.81 -15.47 -33.20
C THR A 576 20.82 -14.49 -32.02
N PRO A 577 19.92 -14.64 -31.04
CA PRO A 577 19.90 -13.81 -29.83
C PRO A 577 21.24 -13.83 -29.08
N VAL A 578 21.50 -12.80 -28.27
CA VAL A 578 22.63 -12.84 -27.32
C VAL A 578 22.39 -13.92 -26.26
N HIS A 579 23.47 -14.50 -25.75
CA HIS A 579 23.40 -15.62 -24.80
C HIS A 579 22.93 -15.16 -23.42
N CYS A 580 23.39 -13.99 -22.96
CA CYS A 580 22.97 -13.36 -21.70
C CYS A 580 22.58 -11.89 -21.93
N SER A 581 21.71 -11.36 -21.08
CA SER A 581 21.36 -9.92 -21.11
C SER A 581 22.62 -9.07 -20.98
N GLY A 582 22.85 -8.18 -21.94
CA GLY A 582 24.05 -7.32 -21.99
C GLY A 582 25.29 -7.94 -22.64
N ASN A 583 25.24 -9.21 -23.07
CA ASN A 583 26.32 -9.81 -23.87
C ASN A 583 26.36 -9.21 -25.28
N HIS A 584 27.47 -9.47 -25.95
CA HIS A 584 27.77 -9.04 -27.32
C HIS A 584 28.08 -10.27 -28.19
N ASP A 585 27.41 -11.40 -27.98
CA ASP A 585 27.65 -12.67 -28.68
C ASP A 585 26.52 -13.03 -29.67
N GLY A 586 25.57 -12.11 -29.88
CA GLY A 586 24.52 -12.24 -30.88
C GLY A 586 25.09 -12.21 -32.29
N ALA A 587 24.30 -12.73 -33.23
CA ALA A 587 24.67 -12.75 -34.64
C ALA A 587 23.49 -12.46 -35.55
N ILE A 588 23.74 -11.84 -36.70
CA ILE A 588 22.78 -11.69 -37.79
C ILE A 588 23.41 -12.33 -39.03
N ASN A 589 22.64 -13.20 -39.67
CA ASN A 589 23.00 -13.77 -40.98
C ASN A 589 21.99 -13.29 -42.02
N LEU A 590 22.49 -12.61 -43.04
CA LEU A 590 21.72 -12.07 -44.16
C LEU A 590 21.86 -13.01 -45.36
N THR A 591 20.72 -13.40 -45.91
CA THR A 591 20.64 -14.26 -47.09
C THR A 591 19.95 -13.53 -48.22
N VAL A 592 20.49 -13.70 -49.42
CA VAL A 592 20.08 -12.97 -50.61
C VAL A 592 19.75 -13.97 -51.71
N THR A 593 18.56 -13.85 -52.32
CA THR A 593 18.10 -14.73 -53.41
C THR A 593 17.72 -13.91 -54.64
N GLY A 594 18.41 -14.09 -55.76
CA GLY A 594 18.30 -13.25 -56.96
C GLY A 594 19.36 -12.13 -57.00
N GLY A 595 19.25 -11.17 -57.94
CA GLY A 595 20.20 -10.07 -58.11
C GLY A 595 21.55 -10.44 -58.75
N THR A 596 22.48 -9.48 -58.82
CA THR A 596 23.80 -9.64 -59.46
C THR A 596 24.94 -9.60 -58.43
N ALA A 597 25.60 -10.74 -58.21
CA ALA A 597 26.77 -10.84 -57.33
C ALA A 597 28.02 -10.14 -57.94
N PRO A 598 29.01 -9.70 -57.13
CA PRO A 598 29.10 -9.78 -55.66
C PRO A 598 28.17 -8.80 -54.92
N PHE A 599 27.68 -9.20 -53.75
CA PHE A 599 26.89 -8.33 -52.86
C PHE A 599 27.78 -7.67 -51.80
N SER A 600 27.46 -6.44 -51.44
CA SER A 600 27.99 -5.77 -50.25
C SER A 600 26.93 -5.72 -49.16
N TYR A 601 27.31 -6.08 -47.94
CA TYR A 601 26.43 -6.09 -46.78
C TYR A 601 26.92 -5.05 -45.78
N SER A 602 26.01 -4.27 -45.24
CA SER A 602 26.25 -3.31 -44.16
C SER A 602 25.23 -3.53 -43.05
N LEU A 603 25.66 -3.41 -41.80
CA LEU A 603 24.83 -3.52 -40.61
C LEU A 603 25.17 -2.34 -39.69
N ASN A 604 24.27 -1.36 -39.56
CA ASN A 604 24.52 -0.09 -38.85
C ASN A 604 25.87 0.57 -39.22
N GLY A 605 26.28 0.47 -40.49
CA GLY A 605 27.54 1.05 -41.00
C GLY A 605 28.76 0.12 -40.96
N GLN A 606 28.71 -1.01 -40.26
CA GLN A 606 29.74 -2.07 -40.34
C GLN A 606 29.54 -2.87 -41.62
N SER A 607 30.57 -3.05 -42.45
CA SER A 607 30.41 -3.72 -43.77
C SER A 607 31.21 -5.02 -43.89
N ASN A 608 30.66 -6.01 -44.60
CA ASN A 608 31.37 -7.22 -45.01
C ASN A 608 30.84 -7.78 -46.35
N THR A 609 31.43 -8.89 -46.82
CA THR A 609 31.09 -9.55 -48.08
C THR A 609 30.38 -10.90 -47.91
N THR A 610 30.16 -11.35 -46.67
CA THR A 610 29.62 -12.68 -46.35
C THR A 610 28.17 -12.63 -45.84
N GLY A 611 27.66 -11.45 -45.49
CA GLY A 611 26.33 -11.27 -44.90
C GLY A 611 26.20 -11.73 -43.45
N THR A 612 27.28 -12.24 -42.84
CA THR A 612 27.29 -12.73 -41.47
C THR A 612 27.97 -11.73 -40.53
N PHE A 613 27.22 -11.22 -39.56
CA PHE A 613 27.71 -10.32 -38.52
C PHE A 613 27.61 -11.05 -37.18
N THR A 614 28.72 -11.14 -36.46
CA THR A 614 28.82 -11.75 -35.13
C THR A 614 29.31 -10.72 -34.14
N GLY A 615 29.19 -10.98 -32.84
CA GLY A 615 29.70 -10.05 -31.83
C GLY A 615 28.69 -8.93 -31.51
N LEU A 616 27.40 -9.15 -31.77
CA LEU A 616 26.35 -8.14 -31.67
C LEU A 616 25.71 -8.14 -30.29
N SER A 617 25.41 -6.96 -29.77
CA SER A 617 24.53 -6.78 -28.61
C SER A 617 23.07 -7.04 -29.00
N ALA A 618 22.18 -7.12 -28.02
CA ALA A 618 20.76 -7.07 -28.31
C ALA A 618 20.35 -5.66 -28.76
N GLY A 619 19.45 -5.60 -29.73
CA GLY A 619 19.03 -4.34 -30.34
C GLY A 619 18.52 -4.53 -31.75
N SER A 620 17.99 -3.44 -32.31
CA SER A 620 17.58 -3.39 -33.71
C SER A 620 18.74 -2.90 -34.57
N TYR A 621 19.06 -3.67 -35.59
CA TYR A 621 20.10 -3.38 -36.56
C TYR A 621 19.48 -3.14 -37.92
N THR A 622 19.90 -2.07 -38.57
CA THR A 622 19.52 -1.79 -39.95
C THR A 622 20.55 -2.43 -40.86
N ALA A 623 20.15 -3.52 -41.51
CA ALA A 623 20.91 -4.16 -42.56
C ALA A 623 20.65 -3.46 -43.89
N ILE A 624 21.71 -3.10 -44.61
CA ILE A 624 21.66 -2.54 -45.96
C ILE A 624 22.48 -3.48 -46.85
N VAL A 625 21.87 -4.00 -47.91
CA VAL A 625 22.56 -4.85 -48.89
C VAL A 625 22.51 -4.16 -50.25
N SER A 626 23.62 -4.17 -50.99
CA SER A 626 23.69 -3.64 -52.36
C SER A 626 24.33 -4.65 -53.30
N ASP A 627 23.87 -4.66 -54.55
CA ASP A 627 24.42 -5.52 -55.61
C ASP A 627 25.64 -4.89 -56.31
N ALA A 628 26.35 -5.67 -57.12
CA ALA A 628 27.60 -5.26 -57.76
C ALA A 628 27.46 -4.05 -58.70
N ALA A 629 26.27 -3.86 -59.27
CA ALA A 629 25.98 -2.75 -60.17
C ALA A 629 25.55 -1.47 -59.42
N MET A 630 25.36 -1.53 -58.09
CA MET A 630 24.75 -0.47 -57.26
C MET A 630 23.37 0.00 -57.77
N VAL A 631 22.68 -0.85 -58.53
CA VAL A 631 21.37 -0.52 -59.15
C VAL A 631 20.24 -0.83 -58.18
N CYS A 632 20.45 -1.73 -57.22
CA CYS A 632 19.48 -2.03 -56.18
C CYS A 632 20.10 -2.10 -54.78
N SER A 633 19.49 -1.38 -53.83
CA SER A 633 19.82 -1.43 -52.41
C SER A 633 18.57 -1.73 -51.60
N GLN A 634 18.62 -2.78 -50.75
CA GLN A 634 17.53 -3.12 -49.84
C GLN A 634 17.94 -2.94 -48.38
N SER A 635 16.99 -2.45 -47.61
CA SER A 635 17.08 -2.22 -46.17
C SER A 635 16.17 -3.20 -45.45
N LEU A 636 16.69 -3.87 -44.42
CA LEU A 636 15.92 -4.72 -43.53
C LEU A 636 16.32 -4.43 -42.09
N VAL A 637 15.34 -4.12 -41.25
CA VAL A 637 15.56 -4.03 -39.81
C VAL A 637 15.50 -5.44 -39.22
N VAL A 638 16.58 -5.84 -38.56
CA VAL A 638 16.73 -7.15 -37.93
C VAL A 638 16.98 -6.93 -36.44
N THR A 639 16.20 -7.59 -35.59
CA THR A 639 16.35 -7.46 -34.14
C THR A 639 17.11 -8.66 -33.58
N VAL A 640 18.22 -8.39 -32.89
CA VAL A 640 18.88 -9.37 -32.01
C VAL A 640 18.18 -9.31 -30.66
N GLY A 641 17.52 -10.40 -30.28
CA GLY A 641 16.89 -10.51 -28.97
C GLY A 641 17.90 -10.73 -27.84
N GLN A 642 17.46 -10.51 -26.60
CA GLN A 642 18.14 -10.97 -25.38
C GLN A 642 17.17 -11.68 -24.45
N PRO A 643 17.65 -12.59 -23.59
CA PRO A 643 16.86 -13.10 -22.47
C PRO A 643 16.40 -11.98 -21.53
N ALA A 644 15.25 -12.18 -20.88
CA ALA A 644 14.78 -11.28 -19.83
C ALA A 644 15.79 -11.25 -18.66
N ILE A 645 16.02 -10.05 -18.10
CA ILE A 645 16.93 -9.85 -16.97
C ILE A 645 16.49 -10.74 -15.81
N MET A 646 17.41 -11.56 -15.32
CA MET A 646 17.17 -12.38 -14.15
C MET A 646 16.98 -11.51 -12.91
N THR A 647 15.87 -11.73 -12.23
CA THR A 647 15.60 -11.17 -10.91
C THR A 647 15.21 -12.30 -9.97
N ALA A 648 15.63 -12.19 -8.72
CA ALA A 648 15.20 -13.12 -7.69
C ALA A 648 14.61 -12.36 -6.51
N SER A 649 13.56 -12.93 -5.95
CA SER A 649 13.03 -12.54 -4.65
C SER A 649 13.21 -13.73 -3.71
N LEU A 650 13.64 -13.43 -2.49
CA LEU A 650 13.77 -14.40 -1.41
C LEU A 650 12.72 -14.03 -0.38
N THR A 651 11.79 -14.95 -0.12
CA THR A 651 10.67 -14.78 0.80
C THR A 651 10.72 -15.86 1.87
N GLY A 652 10.18 -15.58 3.06
CA GLY A 652 10.30 -16.46 4.22
C GLY A 652 10.42 -15.73 5.56
N THR A 653 10.02 -14.46 5.63
CA THR A 653 9.96 -13.67 6.86
C THR A 653 8.88 -14.24 7.79
N THR A 654 9.29 -15.14 8.68
CA THR A 654 8.44 -15.68 9.74
C THR A 654 9.17 -15.56 11.08
N ALA A 655 8.44 -15.13 12.10
CA ALA A 655 8.89 -15.21 13.48
C ALA A 655 8.64 -16.64 13.99
N VAL A 656 9.67 -17.29 14.52
CA VAL A 656 9.61 -18.73 14.87
C VAL A 656 10.05 -18.95 16.32
N CYS A 657 9.43 -19.94 16.96
CA CYS A 657 9.65 -20.23 18.37
C CYS A 657 10.65 -21.38 18.51
N GLY A 658 11.89 -21.05 18.87
CA GLY A 658 12.99 -22.01 19.00
C GLY A 658 13.59 -22.47 17.66
N ALA A 659 14.54 -23.42 17.72
CA ALA A 659 15.23 -23.96 16.56
C ALA A 659 14.35 -24.99 15.82
N GLN A 660 13.52 -24.49 14.89
CA GLN A 660 12.67 -25.29 14.02
C GLN A 660 13.07 -25.11 12.55
N THR A 661 12.82 -26.13 11.73
CA THR A 661 13.07 -26.06 10.29
C THR A 661 12.04 -25.14 9.63
N ILE A 662 12.53 -24.16 8.87
CA ILE A 662 11.72 -23.21 8.11
C ILE A 662 12.00 -23.36 6.63
N GLN A 663 10.99 -23.12 5.81
CA GLN A 663 11.10 -23.16 4.37
C GLN A 663 11.23 -21.74 3.84
N LEU A 664 12.38 -21.41 3.28
CA LEU A 664 12.54 -20.21 2.47
C LEU A 664 12.07 -20.49 1.05
N ASN A 665 11.55 -19.47 0.38
CA ASN A 665 11.12 -19.59 -1.01
C ASN A 665 11.84 -18.55 -1.87
N VAL A 666 12.64 -19.02 -2.83
CA VAL A 666 13.27 -18.18 -3.84
C VAL A 666 12.44 -18.25 -5.12
N VAL A 667 11.83 -17.12 -5.49
CA VAL A 667 11.16 -16.97 -6.79
C VAL A 667 12.11 -16.22 -7.72
N VAL A 668 12.59 -16.93 -8.73
CA VAL A 668 13.40 -16.41 -9.83
C VAL A 668 12.50 -16.13 -11.03
N SER A 669 12.68 -14.97 -11.66
CA SER A 669 12.04 -14.53 -12.90
C SER A 669 13.11 -14.16 -13.94
N GLY A 670 12.92 -14.54 -15.20
CA GLY A 670 13.91 -14.39 -16.27
C GLY A 670 14.98 -15.49 -16.26
N GLY A 671 15.87 -15.50 -17.27
CA GLY A 671 16.85 -16.57 -17.48
C GLY A 671 16.25 -17.93 -17.84
N ASN A 672 17.09 -18.96 -17.92
CA ASN A 672 16.72 -20.32 -18.28
C ASN A 672 16.76 -21.27 -17.06
N SER A 673 15.59 -21.75 -16.63
CA SER A 673 15.49 -22.80 -15.60
C SER A 673 16.10 -24.12 -16.10
N PRO A 674 16.74 -24.94 -15.23
CA PRO A 674 16.90 -24.75 -13.78
C PRO A 674 18.08 -23.85 -13.39
N TYR A 675 18.04 -23.28 -12.18
CA TYR A 675 19.01 -22.30 -11.66
C TYR A 675 20.04 -22.93 -10.73
N GLN A 676 21.16 -22.22 -10.55
CA GLN A 676 22.13 -22.43 -9.50
C GLN A 676 22.11 -21.23 -8.55
N LEU A 677 21.98 -21.48 -7.24
CA LEU A 677 21.85 -20.46 -6.20
C LEU A 677 22.94 -20.62 -5.16
N GLN A 678 23.52 -19.52 -4.66
CA GLN A 678 24.30 -19.52 -3.42
C GLN A 678 23.55 -18.74 -2.34
N LEU A 679 23.09 -19.44 -1.31
CA LEU A 679 22.41 -18.84 -0.16
C LEU A 679 23.37 -18.77 1.03
N SER A 680 23.51 -17.60 1.65
CA SER A 680 24.36 -17.40 2.83
C SER A 680 23.54 -16.97 4.04
N ASP A 681 23.90 -17.47 5.22
CA ASP A 681 23.33 -17.06 6.51
C ASP A 681 24.21 -16.02 7.25
N GLY A 682 25.25 -15.51 6.58
CA GLY A 682 26.28 -14.63 7.16
C GLY A 682 27.47 -15.36 7.80
N THR A 683 27.40 -16.68 7.98
CA THR A 683 28.47 -17.54 8.53
C THR A 683 28.87 -18.69 7.61
N SER A 684 27.95 -19.19 6.80
CA SER A 684 28.10 -20.29 5.86
C SER A 684 27.48 -19.93 4.51
N VAL A 685 27.83 -20.67 3.46
CA VAL A 685 27.28 -20.53 2.11
C VAL A 685 26.85 -21.90 1.62
N SER A 686 25.58 -22.04 1.23
CA SER A 686 24.98 -23.24 0.66
C SER A 686 24.81 -23.08 -0.84
N LEU A 687 25.35 -24.01 -1.62
CA LEU A 687 25.18 -24.06 -3.08
C LEU A 687 24.03 -25.01 -3.43
N LEU A 688 22.98 -24.49 -4.06
CA LEU A 688 21.88 -25.29 -4.62
C LEU A 688 22.02 -25.36 -6.14
N SER A 689 22.07 -26.56 -6.70
CA SER A 689 22.15 -26.79 -8.15
C SER A 689 20.86 -27.42 -8.65
N GLY A 690 20.47 -27.11 -9.90
CA GLY A 690 19.23 -27.64 -10.46
C GLY A 690 17.95 -27.08 -9.80
N TYR A 691 18.04 -25.91 -9.15
CA TYR A 691 16.94 -25.31 -8.44
C TYR A 691 15.83 -24.86 -9.40
N VAL A 692 14.60 -25.32 -9.16
CA VAL A 692 13.41 -24.87 -9.88
C VAL A 692 12.79 -23.71 -9.09
N SER A 693 12.51 -22.60 -9.75
CA SER A 693 11.89 -21.41 -9.13
C SER A 693 10.64 -21.79 -8.33
N GLY A 694 10.55 -21.31 -7.08
CA GLY A 694 9.45 -21.65 -6.17
C GLY A 694 9.64 -22.91 -5.33
N THR A 695 10.76 -23.65 -5.48
CA THR A 695 11.02 -24.85 -4.66
C THR A 695 11.38 -24.46 -3.23
N PRO A 696 10.68 -24.95 -2.19
CA PRO A 696 11.02 -24.66 -0.80
C PRO A 696 12.45 -25.08 -0.42
N ILE A 697 13.20 -24.20 0.24
CA ILE A 697 14.55 -24.45 0.76
C ILE A 697 14.49 -24.58 2.29
N PRO A 698 14.76 -25.76 2.87
CA PRO A 698 14.77 -25.94 4.32
C PRO A 698 16.01 -25.27 4.94
N VAL A 699 15.78 -24.45 5.96
CA VAL A 699 16.83 -23.82 6.78
C VAL A 699 16.56 -24.04 8.27
N TYR A 700 17.61 -24.02 9.09
CA TYR A 700 17.53 -24.30 10.54
C TYR A 700 18.22 -23.20 11.35
N PRO A 701 17.58 -22.03 11.55
CA PRO A 701 18.18 -20.94 12.30
C PRO A 701 18.13 -21.22 13.81
N ASP A 702 19.28 -21.14 14.48
CA ASP A 702 19.42 -21.21 15.94
C ASP A 702 19.38 -19.83 16.61
N ARG A 703 19.44 -18.75 15.81
CA ARG A 703 19.30 -17.34 16.19
C ARG A 703 18.63 -16.55 15.08
N THR A 704 18.24 -15.30 15.36
CA THR A 704 17.75 -14.40 14.30
C THR A 704 18.83 -14.27 13.23
N THR A 705 18.51 -14.77 12.03
CA THR A 705 19.48 -14.98 10.96
C THR A 705 18.95 -14.35 9.68
N THR A 706 19.81 -13.58 9.03
CA THR A 706 19.52 -12.99 7.72
C THR A 706 20.11 -13.88 6.64
N TYR A 707 19.24 -14.51 5.86
CA TYR A 707 19.64 -15.26 4.68
C TYR A 707 19.75 -14.31 3.50
N GLN A 708 20.89 -14.33 2.80
CA GLN A 708 21.15 -13.54 1.61
C GLN A 708 21.46 -14.43 0.43
N LEU A 709 20.83 -14.18 -0.71
CA LEU A 709 21.16 -14.82 -1.96
C LEU A 709 22.41 -14.13 -2.56
N GLN A 710 23.56 -14.77 -2.50
CA GLN A 710 24.85 -14.20 -2.93
C GLN A 710 25.04 -14.24 -4.45
N SER A 711 24.64 -15.35 -5.08
CA SER A 711 24.72 -15.50 -6.53
C SER A 711 23.54 -16.30 -7.07
N LEU A 712 23.19 -15.98 -8.32
CA LEU A 712 22.17 -16.63 -9.12
C LEU A 712 22.75 -16.80 -10.52
N THR A 713 22.77 -18.04 -10.98
CA THR A 713 23.19 -18.41 -12.33
C THR A 713 22.11 -19.28 -12.96
N ASP A 714 21.82 -19.12 -14.24
CA ASP A 714 20.84 -19.95 -14.96
C ASP A 714 21.51 -21.15 -15.66
N ALA A 715 20.71 -21.99 -16.34
CA ALA A 715 21.21 -23.12 -17.11
C ALA A 715 22.10 -22.71 -18.30
N GLY A 716 21.99 -21.46 -18.76
CA GLY A 716 22.84 -20.86 -19.79
C GLY A 716 24.16 -20.28 -19.26
N SER A 717 24.49 -20.52 -17.99
CA SER A 717 25.66 -19.92 -17.30
C SER A 717 25.62 -18.38 -17.21
N CYS A 718 24.47 -17.76 -17.43
CA CYS A 718 24.29 -16.34 -17.23
C CYS A 718 24.18 -16.03 -15.74
N SER A 719 24.89 -15.02 -15.25
CA SER A 719 24.88 -14.62 -13.84
C SER A 719 24.15 -13.29 -13.64
N ALA A 720 23.33 -13.19 -12.60
CA ALA A 720 22.67 -11.93 -12.24
C ALA A 720 23.67 -10.99 -11.56
N SER A 721 23.83 -9.76 -12.08
CA SER A 721 24.89 -8.85 -11.66
C SER A 721 24.69 -8.26 -10.24
N LEU A 722 23.47 -8.28 -9.69
CA LEU A 722 23.13 -7.86 -8.33
C LEU A 722 21.88 -8.61 -7.85
N VAL A 723 22.04 -9.54 -6.90
CA VAL A 723 20.90 -10.20 -6.26
C VAL A 723 20.83 -9.74 -4.81
N SER A 724 20.21 -8.60 -4.55
CA SER A 724 19.96 -8.12 -3.19
C SER A 724 18.67 -8.70 -2.61
N ALA A 725 18.50 -10.02 -2.73
CA ALA A 725 17.36 -10.72 -2.13
C ALA A 725 17.78 -11.25 -0.76
N SER A 726 17.11 -10.78 0.29
CA SER A 726 17.33 -11.26 1.65
C SER A 726 16.01 -11.60 2.34
N ALA A 727 16.06 -12.60 3.22
CA ALA A 727 14.98 -12.90 4.15
C ALA A 727 15.55 -12.98 5.57
N ILE A 728 14.85 -12.34 6.51
CA ILE A 728 15.20 -12.41 7.93
C ILE A 728 14.28 -13.43 8.57
N VAL A 729 14.86 -14.47 9.17
CA VAL A 729 14.13 -15.38 10.05
C VAL A 729 14.38 -14.95 11.48
N THR A 730 13.35 -14.42 12.13
CA THR A 730 13.42 -13.91 13.51
C THR A 730 13.19 -15.05 14.49
N MET A 731 14.18 -15.34 15.32
CA MET A 731 14.07 -16.36 16.36
C MET A 731 13.57 -15.71 17.65
N ASN A 732 12.33 -16.01 18.01
CA ASN A 732 11.73 -15.59 19.27
C ASN A 732 11.99 -16.65 20.33
N GLN A 733 12.75 -16.29 21.36
CA GLN A 733 12.88 -17.16 22.53
C GLN A 733 11.61 -17.12 23.36
N ALA A 734 11.15 -18.29 23.81
CA ALA A 734 10.03 -18.38 24.71
C ALA A 734 10.44 -17.85 26.09
N SER A 735 9.61 -17.00 26.71
CA SER A 735 9.93 -16.42 28.02
C SER A 735 10.10 -17.52 29.07
N PRO A 736 11.04 -17.38 30.03
CA PRO A 736 11.13 -18.31 31.16
C PRO A 736 9.83 -18.24 31.96
N VAL A 737 9.15 -19.37 32.08
CA VAL A 737 7.89 -19.48 32.83
C VAL A 737 8.17 -19.96 34.23
N SER A 738 7.57 -19.30 35.21
CA SER A 738 7.59 -19.72 36.62
C SER A 738 6.20 -19.71 37.22
N ILE A 739 5.99 -20.57 38.22
CA ILE A 739 4.78 -20.57 39.06
C ILE A 739 5.23 -20.22 40.48
N SER A 740 4.65 -19.16 41.06
CA SER A 740 4.78 -18.85 42.48
C SER A 740 3.53 -19.32 43.24
N ALA A 741 3.73 -19.98 44.38
CA ALA A 741 2.64 -20.39 45.26
C ALA A 741 2.53 -19.41 46.43
N SER A 742 1.30 -19.11 46.87
CA SER A 742 1.05 -18.26 48.04
C SER A 742 1.60 -18.85 49.35
N SER A 743 1.76 -20.18 49.42
CA SER A 743 2.39 -20.90 50.52
C SER A 743 2.95 -22.24 50.03
N ALA A 744 3.90 -22.83 50.75
CA ALA A 744 4.52 -24.12 50.39
C ALA A 744 3.61 -25.35 50.66
N SER A 745 2.65 -25.22 51.59
CA SER A 745 1.68 -26.26 51.96
C SER A 745 0.43 -25.63 52.60
N ALA A 746 -0.69 -26.36 52.63
CA ALA A 746 -1.95 -25.94 53.26
C ALA A 746 -2.58 -27.07 54.07
N CYS A 747 -3.40 -26.72 55.08
CA CYS A 747 -4.18 -27.71 55.81
C CYS A 747 -5.39 -28.17 54.97
N SER A 748 -5.82 -29.42 55.14
CA SER A 748 -7.08 -29.92 54.57
C SER A 748 -8.25 -28.98 54.91
N GLY A 749 -8.88 -28.38 53.89
CA GLY A 749 -9.92 -27.36 54.03
C GLY A 749 -9.49 -25.92 53.68
N GLN A 750 -8.19 -25.67 53.46
CA GLN A 750 -7.67 -24.40 52.95
C GLN A 750 -7.26 -24.50 51.47
N SER A 751 -7.15 -23.37 50.78
CA SER A 751 -6.73 -23.28 49.37
C SER A 751 -5.41 -22.53 49.20
N ILE A 752 -4.66 -22.89 48.16
CA ILE A 752 -3.41 -22.25 47.73
C ILE A 752 -3.66 -21.57 46.39
N THR A 753 -3.19 -20.33 46.26
CA THR A 753 -3.22 -19.60 44.99
C THR A 753 -1.87 -19.76 44.30
N LEU A 754 -1.88 -20.40 43.13
CA LEU A 754 -0.77 -20.49 42.20
C LEU A 754 -0.83 -19.29 41.24
N THR A 755 0.27 -18.57 41.08
CA THR A 755 0.37 -17.42 40.17
C THR A 755 1.45 -17.70 39.13
N ALA A 756 1.08 -17.60 37.87
CA ALA A 756 1.98 -17.77 36.74
C ALA A 756 2.73 -16.45 36.44
N SER A 757 3.97 -16.54 35.95
CA SER A 757 4.73 -15.40 35.42
C SER A 757 3.98 -14.70 34.26
N GLN A 758 4.25 -13.42 34.01
CA GLN A 758 3.51 -12.64 32.99
C GLN A 758 3.57 -13.27 31.58
N GLY A 759 2.42 -13.34 30.92
CA GLY A 759 2.24 -13.73 29.53
C GLY A 759 0.90 -13.25 28.94
N SER A 760 0.66 -13.56 27.67
CA SER A 760 -0.51 -13.10 26.91
C SER A 760 -1.69 -14.06 26.96
N GLN A 761 -1.44 -15.37 27.05
CA GLN A 761 -2.45 -16.38 27.28
C GLN A 761 -1.94 -17.44 28.26
N TYR A 762 -2.84 -18.02 29.06
CA TYR A 762 -2.52 -19.04 30.05
C TYR A 762 -3.41 -20.26 29.83
N ARG A 763 -2.89 -21.45 30.08
CA ARG A 763 -3.65 -22.69 30.09
C ARG A 763 -3.11 -23.62 31.15
N TRP A 764 -3.87 -23.78 32.23
CA TRP A 764 -3.55 -24.71 33.32
C TRP A 764 -3.96 -26.15 32.99
N THR A 765 -3.35 -27.14 33.63
CA THR A 765 -3.77 -28.56 33.54
C THR A 765 -5.21 -28.80 33.97
N THR A 766 -5.79 -27.89 34.77
CA THR A 766 -7.20 -27.88 35.18
C THR A 766 -8.14 -27.33 34.10
N GLY A 767 -7.60 -26.78 33.00
CA GLY A 767 -8.35 -26.13 31.92
C GLY A 767 -8.60 -24.63 32.12
N GLN A 768 -8.21 -24.05 33.27
CA GLN A 768 -8.34 -22.61 33.53
C GLN A 768 -7.38 -21.78 32.65
N THR A 769 -7.78 -20.55 32.32
CA THR A 769 -7.02 -19.67 31.40
C THR A 769 -6.58 -18.33 32.00
N THR A 770 -6.72 -18.18 33.31
CA THR A 770 -6.34 -16.98 34.06
C THR A 770 -4.86 -17.02 34.49
N PRO A 771 -4.23 -15.86 34.78
CA PRO A 771 -2.86 -15.79 35.30
C PRO A 771 -2.67 -16.46 36.67
N SER A 772 -3.77 -16.68 37.40
CA SER A 772 -3.79 -17.36 38.69
C SER A 772 -4.73 -18.57 38.70
N LEU A 773 -4.42 -19.57 39.52
CA LEU A 773 -5.20 -20.78 39.75
C LEU A 773 -5.31 -21.06 41.26
N VAL A 774 -6.53 -21.23 41.78
CA VAL A 774 -6.78 -21.60 43.18
C VAL A 774 -6.96 -23.11 43.28
N VAL A 775 -6.19 -23.78 44.14
CA VAL A 775 -6.20 -25.24 44.32
C VAL A 775 -6.39 -25.62 45.79
N ALA A 776 -7.18 -26.66 46.06
CA ALA A 776 -7.45 -27.15 47.42
C ALA A 776 -7.10 -28.64 47.60
N ALA A 777 -6.56 -29.29 46.56
CA ALA A 777 -6.18 -30.69 46.57
C ALA A 777 -4.68 -30.84 46.31
N SER A 778 -4.08 -31.87 46.91
CA SER A 778 -2.69 -32.25 46.60
C SER A 778 -2.60 -32.73 45.15
N GLY A 779 -1.59 -32.25 44.43
CA GLY A 779 -1.40 -32.62 43.03
C GLY A 779 -0.32 -31.80 42.33
N THR A 780 0.02 -32.22 41.12
CA THR A 780 0.92 -31.47 40.23
C THR A 780 0.09 -30.61 39.29
N TYR A 781 0.35 -29.31 39.31
CA TYR A 781 -0.30 -28.32 38.46
C TYR A 781 0.73 -27.72 37.53
N SER A 782 0.44 -27.66 36.23
CA SER A 782 1.29 -26.94 35.27
C SER A 782 0.48 -25.92 34.49
N VAL A 783 1.17 -24.86 34.07
CA VAL A 783 0.63 -23.79 33.23
C VAL A 783 1.44 -23.72 31.95
N THR A 784 0.74 -23.68 30.82
CA THR A 784 1.31 -23.31 29.52
C THR A 784 1.00 -21.84 29.29
N ILE A 785 2.04 -21.04 29.08
CA ILE A 785 1.93 -19.60 28.82
C ILE A 785 2.32 -19.32 27.38
N THR A 786 1.46 -18.60 26.65
CA THR A 786 1.75 -18.05 25.33
C THR A 786 2.13 -16.58 25.48
N ASN A 787 3.29 -16.17 24.98
CA ASN A 787 3.69 -14.76 24.96
C ASN A 787 2.99 -13.98 23.81
N THR A 788 3.26 -12.68 23.70
CA THR A 788 2.69 -11.80 22.67
C THR A 788 3.09 -12.19 21.25
N THR A 789 4.16 -12.98 21.09
CA THR A 789 4.69 -13.45 19.81
C THR A 789 4.28 -14.89 19.45
N GLY A 790 3.39 -15.50 20.23
CA GLY A 790 2.82 -16.83 19.94
C GLY A 790 3.65 -18.02 20.45
N CYS A 791 4.77 -17.80 21.14
CA CYS A 791 5.60 -18.87 21.69
C CYS A 791 5.07 -19.37 23.03
N THR A 792 5.02 -20.70 23.17
CA THR A 792 4.51 -21.37 24.37
C THR A 792 5.64 -21.94 25.22
N SER A 793 5.56 -21.72 26.54
CA SER A 793 6.42 -22.34 27.55
C SER A 793 5.56 -22.97 28.65
N THR A 794 5.99 -24.10 29.21
CA THR A 794 5.25 -24.80 30.28
C THR A 794 6.11 -24.88 31.55
N ALA A 795 5.53 -24.56 32.70
CA ALA A 795 6.13 -24.83 34.00
C ALA A 795 5.15 -25.62 34.88
N GLY A 796 5.68 -26.48 35.75
CA GLY A 796 4.90 -27.28 36.70
C GLY A 796 5.34 -27.03 38.14
N THR A 797 4.40 -27.14 39.08
CA THR A 797 4.66 -27.12 40.52
C THR A 797 3.78 -28.18 41.21
N SER A 798 4.26 -28.72 42.33
CA SER A 798 3.52 -29.65 43.17
C SER A 798 2.98 -28.95 44.41
N VAL A 799 1.71 -29.15 44.71
CA VAL A 799 1.07 -28.65 45.92
C VAL A 799 0.82 -29.80 46.88
N LEU A 800 1.19 -29.62 48.15
CA LEU A 800 0.98 -30.58 49.23
C LEU A 800 -0.04 -30.02 50.25
N VAL A 801 -1.16 -30.72 50.40
CA VAL A 801 -2.20 -30.45 51.40
C VAL A 801 -2.19 -31.57 52.44
N THR A 802 -1.97 -31.24 53.72
CA THR A 802 -1.85 -32.22 54.84
C THR A 802 -2.89 -32.00 55.95
N ILE A 803 -3.13 -33.03 56.77
CA ILE A 803 -3.98 -32.95 57.96
C ILE A 803 -3.18 -32.32 59.11
N CYS A 804 -3.77 -31.39 59.86
CA CYS A 804 -3.10 -30.61 60.91
C CYS A 804 -3.46 -31.16 62.32
N PRO A 805 -2.51 -31.22 63.28
CA PRO A 805 -2.72 -31.83 64.59
C PRO A 805 -3.70 -31.05 65.49
N TYR A 806 -4.47 -31.80 66.29
CA TYR A 806 -5.44 -31.30 67.28
C TYR A 806 -4.91 -31.51 68.73
N SER A 807 -5.32 -30.64 69.67
CA SER A 807 -4.99 -30.76 71.10
C SER A 807 -6.28 -30.72 71.93
N VAL A 808 -6.39 -31.61 72.92
CA VAL A 808 -7.59 -31.78 73.75
C VAL A 808 -7.21 -31.92 75.22
N LEU A 809 -7.74 -31.06 76.08
CA LEU A 809 -7.68 -31.18 77.53
C LEU A 809 -8.86 -32.03 78.03
N LEU A 810 -8.60 -33.27 78.42
CA LEU A 810 -9.59 -34.12 79.08
C LEU A 810 -9.75 -33.71 80.54
N ARG A 811 -10.98 -33.45 81.01
CA ARG A 811 -11.28 -33.39 82.45
C ARG A 811 -12.15 -34.57 82.83
N ALA A 812 -11.80 -35.32 83.87
CA ALA A 812 -12.57 -36.50 84.26
C ALA A 812 -12.56 -36.75 85.78
N LYS A 813 -13.67 -37.27 86.30
CA LYS A 813 -13.83 -37.69 87.70
C LYS A 813 -14.09 -39.18 87.79
N VAL A 814 -13.37 -39.93 88.61
CA VAL A 814 -13.52 -41.40 88.73
C VAL A 814 -13.82 -41.83 90.15
N LEU A 815 -14.49 -42.98 90.29
CA LEU A 815 -14.73 -43.67 91.56
C LEU A 815 -13.93 -44.98 91.56
N LEU A 816 -13.16 -45.25 92.61
CA LEU A 816 -12.44 -46.51 92.81
C LEU A 816 -13.12 -47.31 93.94
N GLU A 817 -13.55 -48.54 93.68
CA GLU A 817 -14.29 -49.37 94.64
C GLU A 817 -13.40 -49.83 95.81
N GLY A 818 -13.93 -49.84 97.05
CA GLY A 818 -13.22 -50.25 98.27
C GLY A 818 -12.75 -49.12 99.19
N PHE A 819 -12.99 -47.85 98.82
CA PHE A 819 -12.41 -46.70 99.52
C PHE A 819 -13.41 -45.65 100.01
N THR A 820 -14.72 -45.85 99.90
CA THR A 820 -15.74 -44.88 100.34
C THR A 820 -16.32 -45.21 101.71
N ASN A 821 -16.41 -44.21 102.59
CA ASN A 821 -17.24 -44.31 103.78
C ASN A 821 -18.72 -44.19 103.37
N VAL A 822 -19.48 -45.25 103.62
CA VAL A 822 -20.89 -45.40 103.23
C VAL A 822 -21.80 -44.31 103.83
N LEU A 823 -21.36 -43.61 104.88
CA LEU A 823 -22.11 -42.53 105.54
C LEU A 823 -21.79 -41.13 105.01
N THR A 824 -20.60 -40.89 104.44
CA THR A 824 -20.18 -39.54 104.03
C THR A 824 -20.03 -39.37 102.52
N GLY A 825 -20.03 -40.46 101.74
CA GLY A 825 -19.77 -40.41 100.30
C GLY A 825 -18.36 -39.92 99.94
N GLN A 826 -17.48 -39.73 100.94
CA GLN A 826 -16.10 -39.32 100.76
C GLN A 826 -15.17 -40.54 100.84
N MET A 827 -14.05 -40.48 100.11
CA MET A 827 -13.01 -41.50 100.24
C MET A 827 -12.41 -41.48 101.66
N HIS A 828 -12.11 -42.65 102.22
CA HIS A 828 -11.62 -42.86 103.58
C HIS A 828 -10.36 -42.02 103.84
N THR A 829 -10.46 -41.01 104.70
CA THR A 829 -9.36 -40.08 105.01
C THR A 829 -8.25 -40.68 105.90
N LEU A 830 -8.43 -41.91 106.39
CA LEU A 830 -7.46 -42.61 107.26
C LEU A 830 -6.35 -43.38 106.50
N LEU A 831 -6.26 -43.27 105.19
CA LEU A 831 -5.25 -43.98 104.37
C LEU A 831 -3.99 -43.16 104.06
N VAL A 832 -3.90 -41.93 104.59
CA VAL A 832 -2.76 -41.04 104.39
C VAL A 832 -1.48 -41.56 105.08
N SER A 833 -1.55 -42.59 105.94
CA SER A 833 -0.40 -43.05 106.74
C SER A 833 0.13 -44.45 106.44
N SER A 834 -0.32 -45.13 105.38
CA SER A 834 0.27 -46.41 104.96
C SER A 834 0.57 -46.42 103.45
N ASN A 835 1.86 -46.50 103.11
CA ASN A 835 2.52 -46.61 101.80
C ASN A 835 1.72 -47.27 100.63
N LEU A 836 0.60 -46.67 100.20
CA LEU A 836 -0.18 -47.09 99.03
C LEU A 836 0.29 -46.41 97.74
N LEU A 837 1.09 -45.35 97.85
CA LEU A 837 1.76 -44.70 96.73
C LEU A 837 3.04 -45.48 96.40
N PRO A 838 3.17 -46.06 95.20
CA PRO A 838 4.37 -46.78 94.81
C PRO A 838 5.55 -45.80 94.69
N LYS A 839 6.71 -46.16 95.28
CA LYS A 839 7.96 -45.38 95.18
C LYS A 839 8.61 -45.41 93.78
N GLN A 840 8.01 -46.14 92.83
CA GLN A 840 8.46 -46.32 91.45
C GLN A 840 7.23 -46.27 90.51
N GLN A 841 7.46 -45.98 89.22
CA GLN A 841 6.41 -45.94 88.17
C GLN A 841 5.60 -47.27 88.16
N PRO A 842 4.30 -47.25 88.50
CA PRO A 842 3.50 -48.47 88.67
C PRO A 842 3.18 -49.21 87.35
N TYR A 843 3.47 -48.57 86.21
CA TYR A 843 3.10 -49.01 84.87
C TYR A 843 4.37 -49.35 84.05
N SER A 844 5.34 -50.02 84.66
CA SER A 844 6.68 -50.27 84.08
C SER A 844 6.88 -51.67 83.46
N SER A 845 5.85 -52.52 83.49
CA SER A 845 5.85 -53.86 82.90
C SER A 845 4.68 -54.06 81.93
N SER A 846 4.88 -54.90 80.90
CA SER A 846 3.81 -55.31 79.97
C SER A 846 2.66 -56.01 80.71
N PRO A 847 1.38 -55.84 80.29
CA PRO A 847 0.86 -55.04 79.17
C PRO A 847 0.63 -53.55 79.51
N TRP A 848 0.88 -53.15 80.75
CA TRP A 848 0.61 -51.81 81.27
C TRP A 848 1.75 -50.83 81.02
N LEU A 849 2.62 -51.10 80.04
CA LEU A 849 3.86 -50.35 79.82
C LEU A 849 3.57 -48.87 79.47
N TYR A 850 3.94 -47.97 80.37
CA TYR A 850 3.99 -46.53 80.16
C TYR A 850 5.44 -46.08 80.20
N SER A 851 5.92 -45.51 79.10
CA SER A 851 7.31 -45.10 78.92
C SER A 851 7.56 -43.62 79.26
N GLY A 852 6.61 -42.96 79.95
CA GLY A 852 6.76 -41.56 80.33
C GLY A 852 7.89 -41.37 81.34
N THR A 853 8.61 -40.26 81.22
CA THR A 853 9.76 -39.92 82.07
C THR A 853 9.37 -39.10 83.30
N GLU A 854 8.08 -38.89 83.57
CA GLU A 854 7.65 -38.07 84.70
C GLU A 854 8.05 -38.72 86.05
N GLN A 855 9.00 -38.11 86.75
CA GLN A 855 9.40 -38.48 88.11
C GLN A 855 8.67 -37.56 89.09
N VAL A 856 7.72 -38.12 89.84
CA VAL A 856 7.01 -37.36 90.88
C VAL A 856 7.83 -37.42 92.17
N VAL A 857 8.45 -36.29 92.52
CA VAL A 857 9.34 -36.17 93.70
C VAL A 857 8.59 -35.74 94.96
N THR A 858 7.39 -35.17 94.83
CA THR A 858 6.54 -34.71 95.93
C THR A 858 5.06 -34.90 95.58
N PHE A 859 4.32 -35.62 96.43
CA PHE A 859 2.89 -35.84 96.24
C PHE A 859 2.08 -34.73 96.93
N PRO A 860 1.11 -34.11 96.25
CA PRO A 860 0.15 -33.22 96.91
C PRO A 860 -0.65 -33.99 97.97
N ALA A 861 -0.91 -33.37 99.13
CA ALA A 861 -1.54 -34.02 100.29
C ALA A 861 -2.97 -34.53 100.03
N ASN A 862 -3.57 -34.18 98.89
CA ASN A 862 -4.92 -34.54 98.48
C ASN A 862 -4.96 -35.60 97.35
N VAL A 863 -3.84 -36.21 96.97
CA VAL A 863 -3.80 -37.34 96.01
C VAL A 863 -4.02 -38.66 96.73
N THR A 864 -4.86 -39.52 96.15
CA THR A 864 -5.26 -40.80 96.75
C THR A 864 -4.73 -42.01 95.97
N ASP A 865 -4.65 -41.95 94.63
CA ASP A 865 -4.02 -43.01 93.81
C ASP A 865 -3.64 -42.51 92.40
N TRP A 866 -3.22 -43.40 91.50
CA TRP A 866 -2.91 -43.13 90.08
C TRP A 866 -3.70 -44.04 89.15
N VAL A 867 -4.01 -43.53 87.96
CA VAL A 867 -4.62 -44.27 86.86
C VAL A 867 -3.90 -44.02 85.55
N LEU A 868 -4.02 -44.97 84.62
CA LEU A 868 -3.54 -44.83 83.25
C LEU A 868 -4.69 -44.42 82.34
N VAL A 869 -4.62 -43.21 81.79
CA VAL A 869 -5.59 -42.69 80.82
C VAL A 869 -5.08 -43.00 79.42
N VAL A 870 -5.90 -43.68 78.63
CA VAL A 870 -5.55 -44.19 77.30
C VAL A 870 -6.52 -43.62 76.29
N ALA A 871 -6.02 -42.76 75.41
CA ALA A 871 -6.74 -42.22 74.26
C ALA A 871 -6.76 -43.26 73.12
N ARG A 872 -7.93 -43.50 72.54
CA ARG A 872 -8.15 -44.47 71.48
C ARG A 872 -8.98 -43.87 70.34
N ASN A 873 -8.68 -44.24 69.10
CA ASN A 873 -9.55 -43.88 68.00
C ASN A 873 -10.81 -44.77 67.94
N ALA A 874 -11.70 -44.50 66.98
CA ALA A 874 -12.93 -45.27 66.78
C ALA A 874 -12.69 -46.76 66.48
N ALA A 875 -11.50 -47.13 65.99
CA ALA A 875 -11.11 -48.52 65.75
C ALA A 875 -10.51 -49.21 66.99
N GLY A 876 -10.40 -48.51 68.13
CA GLY A 876 -9.86 -49.05 69.39
C GLY A 876 -8.34 -48.97 69.51
N THR A 877 -7.64 -48.46 68.47
CA THR A 877 -6.18 -48.28 68.45
C THR A 877 -5.76 -47.23 69.44
N ILE A 878 -4.71 -47.51 70.21
CA ILE A 878 -4.18 -46.60 71.23
C ILE A 878 -3.38 -45.49 70.55
N LEU A 879 -3.87 -44.25 70.69
CA LEU A 879 -3.22 -43.05 70.17
C LEU A 879 -2.23 -42.45 71.17
N SER A 880 -2.56 -42.51 72.46
CA SER A 880 -1.71 -41.99 73.53
C SER A 880 -2.07 -42.61 74.87
N ARG A 881 -1.09 -42.70 75.77
CA ARG A 881 -1.26 -43.14 77.16
C ARG A 881 -0.68 -42.06 78.07
N LYS A 882 -1.33 -41.75 79.18
CA LYS A 882 -0.85 -40.80 80.18
C LYS A 882 -1.15 -41.32 81.58
N ALA A 883 -0.12 -41.41 82.42
CA ALA A 883 -0.29 -41.70 83.84
C ALA A 883 -0.68 -40.42 84.56
N VAL A 884 -1.76 -40.46 85.35
CA VAL A 884 -2.32 -39.27 86.00
C VAL A 884 -2.75 -39.61 87.43
N PHE A 885 -2.81 -38.58 88.27
CA PHE A 885 -3.21 -38.74 89.65
C PHE A 885 -4.73 -38.69 89.81
N VAL A 886 -5.22 -39.36 90.84
CA VAL A 886 -6.59 -39.27 91.33
C VAL A 886 -6.57 -38.48 92.64
N ARG A 887 -7.24 -37.33 92.66
CA ARG A 887 -7.45 -36.50 93.85
C ARG A 887 -8.48 -37.16 94.78
N ASN A 888 -8.51 -36.75 96.05
CA ASN A 888 -9.38 -37.27 97.09
C ASN A 888 -10.89 -37.16 96.80
N ASP A 889 -11.28 -36.26 95.91
CA ASP A 889 -12.64 -36.11 95.40
C ASP A 889 -12.90 -36.91 94.11
N GLY A 890 -11.93 -37.69 93.63
CA GLY A 890 -12.01 -38.50 92.41
C GLY A 890 -11.53 -37.78 91.14
N MET A 891 -11.12 -36.51 91.21
CA MET A 891 -10.71 -35.76 90.01
C MET A 891 -9.36 -36.22 89.47
N LEU A 892 -9.28 -36.40 88.15
CA LEU A 892 -8.02 -36.66 87.47
C LEU A 892 -7.23 -35.37 87.33
N ILE A 893 -6.01 -35.39 87.85
CA ILE A 893 -5.08 -34.26 87.76
C ILE A 893 -3.76 -34.72 87.14
N SER A 894 -3.18 -33.86 86.33
CA SER A 894 -1.87 -34.06 85.72
C SER A 894 -0.76 -34.11 86.79
N SER A 895 0.42 -34.60 86.40
CA SER A 895 1.59 -34.71 87.28
C SER A 895 2.06 -33.38 87.88
N ASP A 896 1.74 -32.27 87.21
CA ASP A 896 2.03 -30.89 87.65
C ASP A 896 0.95 -30.29 88.57
N GLY A 897 -0.08 -31.07 88.92
CA GLY A 897 -1.19 -30.64 89.77
C GLY A 897 -2.30 -29.88 89.03
N SER A 898 -2.19 -29.68 87.72
CA SER A 898 -3.25 -29.06 86.93
C SER A 898 -4.45 -30.01 86.76
N GLU A 899 -5.66 -29.44 86.73
CA GLU A 899 -6.88 -30.23 86.57
C GLU A 899 -7.09 -30.64 85.10
N GLY A 900 -7.15 -31.95 84.87
CA GLY A 900 -7.28 -32.54 83.55
C GLY A 900 -5.96 -33.05 82.95
N VAL A 901 -6.08 -33.63 81.75
CA VAL A 901 -5.05 -34.37 81.05
C VAL A 901 -5.00 -33.87 79.60
N LEU A 902 -3.95 -33.12 79.25
CA LEU A 902 -3.79 -32.59 77.91
C LEU A 902 -3.24 -33.65 76.95
N PHE A 903 -4.00 -34.03 75.93
CA PHE A 903 -3.52 -34.80 74.79
C PHE A 903 -3.17 -33.83 73.66
N SER A 904 -1.88 -33.60 73.45
CA SER A 904 -1.35 -32.76 72.38
C SER A 904 -1.03 -33.59 71.14
N SER A 905 -1.15 -32.97 69.96
CA SER A 905 -0.68 -33.54 68.69
C SER A 905 -1.40 -34.82 68.26
N VAL A 906 -2.71 -34.93 68.55
CA VAL A 906 -3.53 -36.05 68.08
C VAL A 906 -4.03 -35.74 66.67
N LEU A 907 -3.97 -36.73 65.77
CA LEU A 907 -4.30 -36.55 64.35
C LEU A 907 -5.77 -36.80 64.03
N GLU A 908 -6.54 -37.27 65.01
CA GLU A 908 -7.94 -37.66 64.87
C GLU A 908 -8.72 -37.53 66.20
N PRO A 909 -10.06 -37.41 66.16
CA PRO A 909 -10.89 -37.46 67.37
C PRO A 909 -10.79 -38.80 68.09
N PHE A 910 -10.87 -38.80 69.43
CA PHE A 910 -10.60 -39.99 70.23
C PHE A 910 -11.54 -40.16 71.43
N TYR A 911 -11.69 -41.41 71.85
CA TYR A 911 -12.35 -41.86 73.07
C TYR A 911 -11.30 -42.12 74.14
N VAL A 912 -11.67 -42.10 75.42
CA VAL A 912 -10.72 -42.32 76.51
C VAL A 912 -11.14 -43.50 77.36
N SER A 913 -10.18 -44.39 77.63
CA SER A 913 -10.29 -45.43 78.65
C SER A 913 -9.36 -45.15 79.83
N ILE A 914 -9.84 -45.31 81.05
CA ILE A 914 -9.10 -45.06 82.30
C ILE A 914 -8.90 -46.41 82.99
N HIS A 915 -7.66 -46.77 83.28
CA HIS A 915 -7.27 -48.07 83.82
C HIS A 915 -6.60 -47.92 85.19
N HIS A 916 -6.99 -48.73 86.16
CA HIS A 916 -6.36 -48.80 87.48
C HIS A 916 -5.55 -50.09 87.62
N ARG A 917 -4.44 -50.01 88.38
CA ARG A 917 -3.49 -51.11 88.64
C ARG A 917 -4.09 -52.39 89.24
N SER A 918 -5.30 -52.34 89.80
CA SER A 918 -5.89 -53.46 90.53
C SER A 918 -7.39 -53.64 90.22
N HIS A 919 -7.73 -53.72 88.93
CA HIS A 919 -8.97 -54.34 88.40
C HIS A 919 -10.12 -53.42 87.94
N LEU A 920 -9.94 -52.12 87.65
CA LEU A 920 -11.04 -51.30 87.08
C LEU A 920 -10.61 -50.55 85.82
N ALA A 921 -11.33 -50.77 84.71
CA ALA A 921 -11.22 -49.99 83.48
C ALA A 921 -12.56 -49.34 83.10
N ILE A 922 -12.55 -48.05 82.78
CA ILE A 922 -13.75 -47.26 82.44
C ILE A 922 -13.55 -46.59 81.09
N LEU A 923 -14.52 -46.66 80.17
CA LEU A 923 -14.45 -46.05 78.83
C LEU A 923 -15.46 -44.91 78.67
N SER A 924 -15.07 -43.82 78.01
CA SER A 924 -16.01 -42.77 77.59
C SER A 924 -16.95 -43.30 76.50
N ASN A 925 -18.25 -43.06 76.64
CA ASN A 925 -19.26 -43.45 75.65
C ASN A 925 -19.36 -42.48 74.46
N GLN A 926 -18.65 -41.35 74.53
CA GLN A 926 -18.60 -40.30 73.52
C GLN A 926 -17.13 -39.91 73.26
N VAL A 927 -16.91 -39.30 72.09
CA VAL A 927 -15.62 -38.68 71.73
C VAL A 927 -15.32 -37.57 72.73
N VAL A 928 -14.06 -37.45 73.14
CA VAL A 928 -13.63 -36.42 74.08
C VAL A 928 -13.59 -35.06 73.40
N THR A 929 -14.33 -34.11 73.96
CA THR A 929 -14.31 -32.70 73.55
C THR A 929 -13.37 -31.91 74.45
N ASP A 930 -12.64 -30.94 73.89
CA ASP A 930 -11.69 -30.10 74.63
C ASP A 930 -12.35 -29.39 75.82
N GLY A 931 -11.76 -29.57 77.01
CA GLY A 931 -12.17 -28.95 78.27
C GLY A 931 -13.44 -29.53 78.93
N GLN A 932 -14.13 -30.47 78.29
CA GLN A 932 -15.37 -31.04 78.82
C GLN A 932 -15.08 -31.95 80.04
N LEU A 933 -15.82 -31.75 81.13
CA LEU A 933 -15.77 -32.62 82.30
C LEU A 933 -16.62 -33.88 82.08
N ILE A 934 -15.96 -35.04 82.11
CA ILE A 934 -16.59 -36.35 82.11
C ILE A 934 -16.59 -36.88 83.55
N ASP A 935 -17.68 -36.65 84.28
CA ASP A 935 -17.82 -37.10 85.66
C ASP A 935 -18.36 -38.53 85.72
N PHE A 936 -17.54 -39.53 86.05
CA PHE A 936 -17.96 -40.93 86.19
C PHE A 936 -18.59 -41.25 87.57
N THR A 937 -18.78 -40.27 88.46
CA THR A 937 -19.22 -40.48 89.86
C THR A 937 -20.72 -40.29 90.12
N THR A 938 -21.46 -39.67 89.20
CA THR A 938 -22.81 -39.11 89.47
C THR A 938 -24.02 -39.90 88.94
N ASP A 939 -23.91 -41.20 88.63
CA ASP A 939 -25.03 -41.99 88.03
C ASP A 939 -25.00 -43.49 88.40
N VAL A 940 -24.99 -43.82 89.70
CA VAL A 940 -24.94 -45.24 90.15
C VAL A 940 -26.34 -45.80 90.37
N THR A 941 -27.04 -46.17 89.30
CA THR A 941 -28.16 -47.15 89.35
C THR A 941 -27.79 -48.35 88.49
N ALA A 942 -27.22 -49.39 89.13
CA ALA A 942 -26.80 -50.61 88.45
C ALA A 942 -28.04 -51.41 88.01
N THR A 943 -28.34 -51.40 86.72
CA THR A 943 -29.37 -52.28 86.13
C THR A 943 -28.70 -53.23 85.15
N ARG A 944 -28.95 -54.53 85.28
CA ARG A 944 -28.31 -55.58 84.46
C ARG A 944 -28.85 -55.49 83.02
N GLY A 945 -28.04 -54.99 82.10
CA GLY A 945 -28.35 -54.95 80.67
C GLY A 945 -28.02 -56.25 79.95
N THR A 946 -28.54 -56.43 78.73
CA THR A 946 -28.45 -57.68 77.95
C THR A 946 -27.12 -57.92 77.22
N ASP A 947 -26.20 -56.93 77.15
CA ASP A 947 -24.96 -57.01 76.36
C ASP A 947 -23.68 -56.64 77.15
N GLN A 948 -23.19 -57.53 78.02
CA GLN A 948 -21.85 -57.49 78.66
C GLN A 948 -21.40 -56.23 79.43
N LEU A 949 -22.31 -55.30 79.75
CA LEU A 949 -21.98 -54.04 80.43
C LEU A 949 -22.88 -53.85 81.66
N ILE A 950 -22.29 -53.46 82.79
CA ILE A 950 -23.10 -52.85 83.87
C ILE A 950 -23.36 -51.42 83.43
N ASN A 951 -24.63 -51.13 83.09
CA ASN A 951 -25.04 -49.75 82.85
C ASN A 951 -25.01 -49.00 84.18
N LEU A 952 -24.08 -48.04 84.29
CA LEU A 952 -24.05 -47.03 85.33
C LEU A 952 -24.73 -45.78 84.75
N GLY A 953 -26.06 -45.82 84.66
CA GLY A 953 -26.84 -44.79 83.99
C GLY A 953 -26.42 -44.59 82.52
N SER A 954 -25.88 -43.41 82.20
CA SER A 954 -25.39 -43.06 80.85
C SER A 954 -23.99 -43.60 80.52
N LYS A 955 -23.38 -44.45 81.37
CA LYS A 955 -21.95 -44.82 81.31
C LYS A 955 -21.74 -46.34 81.32
N LEU A 956 -20.65 -46.79 80.69
CA LEU A 956 -20.30 -48.20 80.48
C LEU A 956 -19.12 -48.62 81.38
N ALA A 957 -19.31 -49.64 82.23
CA ALA A 957 -18.24 -50.32 82.96
C ALA A 957 -18.14 -51.78 82.52
N MET A 958 -16.93 -52.24 82.16
CA MET A 958 -16.65 -53.62 81.73
C MET A 958 -15.94 -54.40 82.83
N TYR A 959 -16.34 -55.67 83.04
CA TYR A 959 -15.59 -56.64 83.83
C TYR A 959 -15.78 -58.05 83.24
N VAL A 960 -14.98 -58.47 82.26
CA VAL A 960 -14.95 -59.88 81.81
C VAL A 960 -13.61 -60.22 81.12
N GLY A 961 -13.06 -61.40 81.39
CA GLY A 961 -11.96 -62.03 80.65
C GLY A 961 -12.46 -63.20 79.77
N ASP A 962 -11.69 -63.56 78.75
CA ASP A 962 -11.98 -64.60 77.75
C ASP A 962 -11.79 -66.01 78.34
N TYR A 963 -12.89 -66.76 78.47
CA TYR A 963 -12.94 -68.04 79.17
C TYR A 963 -12.65 -69.23 78.25
N ASP A 964 -12.96 -69.14 76.95
CA ASP A 964 -12.70 -70.22 75.99
C ASP A 964 -11.33 -70.10 75.29
N GLY A 965 -10.63 -68.98 75.49
CA GLY A 965 -9.23 -68.80 75.17
C GLY A 965 -8.96 -68.63 73.68
N ASN A 966 -9.88 -67.99 72.96
CA ASN A 966 -9.77 -67.75 71.52
C ASN A 966 -9.38 -66.29 71.15
N ASP A 967 -9.07 -65.47 72.15
CA ASP A 967 -8.71 -64.06 72.09
C ASP A 967 -9.83 -63.14 71.54
N VAL A 968 -11.09 -63.59 71.57
CA VAL A 968 -12.28 -62.84 71.15
C VAL A 968 -13.42 -63.03 72.17
N ILE A 969 -13.68 -61.99 72.98
CA ILE A 969 -14.79 -61.96 73.95
C ILE A 969 -16.15 -62.16 73.24
N ASN A 970 -16.82 -63.28 73.48
CA ASN A 970 -18.05 -63.66 72.79
C ASN A 970 -19.07 -64.39 73.70
N SER A 971 -20.15 -64.93 73.12
CA SER A 971 -21.26 -65.56 73.84
C SER A 971 -20.94 -66.90 74.53
N VAL A 972 -19.79 -67.51 74.26
CA VAL A 972 -19.36 -68.78 74.87
C VAL A 972 -18.63 -68.55 76.21
N ASP A 973 -18.06 -67.36 76.41
CA ASP A 973 -17.43 -66.91 77.67
C ASP A 973 -18.44 -66.65 78.81
N TYR A 974 -19.73 -66.72 78.49
CA TYR A 974 -20.83 -66.20 79.30
C TYR A 974 -21.37 -67.15 80.38
N ASN A 975 -21.09 -68.46 80.32
CA ASN A 975 -21.93 -69.47 80.99
C ASN A 975 -21.42 -70.05 82.33
N LYS A 976 -20.47 -69.42 83.03
CA LYS A 976 -20.11 -69.82 84.40
C LYS A 976 -20.07 -68.66 85.40
N TRP A 977 -21.25 -68.12 85.71
CA TRP A 977 -21.50 -67.43 86.98
C TRP A 977 -22.68 -68.09 87.69
N LYS A 978 -22.41 -69.03 88.60
CA LYS A 978 -23.41 -69.43 89.60
C LYS A 978 -23.26 -68.55 90.84
N VAL A 979 -24.34 -67.84 91.11
CA VAL A 979 -24.63 -67.08 92.33
C VAL A 979 -24.59 -68.03 93.53
N ASN A 980 -23.88 -67.66 94.60
CA ASN A 980 -24.36 -67.99 95.94
C ASN A 980 -24.27 -66.74 96.83
N ALA A 981 -25.43 -66.34 97.36
CA ALA A 981 -25.72 -65.05 97.96
C ALA A 981 -25.46 -64.99 99.48
N SER A 982 -24.42 -65.67 99.99
CA SER A 982 -24.20 -65.70 101.45
C SER A 982 -22.76 -65.99 101.91
N ALA A 983 -21.75 -65.73 101.06
CA ALA A 983 -20.36 -65.67 101.50
C ALA A 983 -19.63 -64.55 100.76
N VAL A 984 -19.26 -63.48 101.47
CA VAL A 984 -18.25 -62.53 100.99
C VAL A 984 -16.91 -63.25 101.09
N GLY A 985 -16.38 -63.71 99.96
CA GLY A 985 -15.03 -64.27 99.91
C GLY A 985 -14.84 -65.39 98.91
N GLN A 986 -14.62 -65.02 97.65
CA GLN A 986 -13.77 -65.77 96.70
C GLN A 986 -13.40 -64.80 95.57
N TYR A 987 -12.21 -64.21 95.66
CA TYR A 987 -11.60 -63.54 94.50
C TYR A 987 -11.12 -64.65 93.58
N LEU A 988 -11.58 -64.66 92.32
CA LEU A 988 -11.02 -65.53 91.28
C LEU A 988 -9.71 -64.90 90.79
N PRO A 989 -8.66 -65.69 90.49
CA PRO A 989 -7.43 -65.14 89.95
C PRO A 989 -7.71 -64.46 88.61
N ILE A 990 -7.18 -63.25 88.44
CA ILE A 990 -6.96 -62.68 87.12
C ILE A 990 -5.61 -63.14 86.60
N ASP A 991 -5.44 -63.13 85.29
CA ASP A 991 -4.17 -63.37 84.62
C ASP A 991 -3.13 -62.34 85.10
N SER A 992 -2.30 -62.78 86.03
CA SER A 992 -1.41 -61.93 86.83
C SER A 992 -0.04 -61.76 86.18
N ASP A 993 0.29 -62.65 85.25
CA ASP A 993 1.53 -62.60 84.47
C ASP A 993 1.31 -62.03 83.05
N GLY A 994 0.05 -61.82 82.66
CA GLY A 994 -0.34 -61.07 81.47
C GLY A 994 -0.18 -61.87 80.18
N ASN A 995 -0.27 -63.20 80.25
CA ASN A 995 -0.08 -64.11 79.13
C ASN A 995 -1.38 -64.49 78.39
N GLY A 996 -2.53 -64.00 78.85
CA GLY A 996 -3.87 -64.26 78.33
C GLY A 996 -4.55 -65.52 78.86
N VAL A 997 -3.91 -66.31 79.74
CA VAL A 997 -4.37 -67.64 80.20
C VAL A 997 -4.41 -67.70 81.73
N VAL A 998 -5.60 -67.65 82.34
CA VAL A 998 -5.75 -67.84 83.80
C VAL A 998 -5.49 -69.30 84.18
N ASN A 999 -4.35 -69.57 84.81
CA ASN A 999 -3.92 -70.93 85.18
C ASN A 999 -3.40 -71.02 86.63
N ASN A 1000 -2.84 -72.17 87.03
CA ASN A 1000 -2.38 -72.42 88.40
C ASN A 1000 -1.21 -71.51 88.84
N GLN A 1001 -0.44 -70.94 87.91
CA GLN A 1001 0.59 -69.94 88.24
C GLN A 1001 -0.03 -68.61 88.70
N ASP A 1002 -1.16 -68.20 88.13
CA ASP A 1002 -1.90 -67.00 88.56
C ASP A 1002 -2.55 -67.17 89.92
N PHE A 1003 -3.06 -68.36 90.19
CA PHE A 1003 -3.55 -68.71 91.52
C PHE A 1003 -2.42 -68.63 92.56
N ASN A 1004 -1.22 -69.10 92.23
CA ASN A 1004 -0.06 -69.05 93.13
C ASN A 1004 0.48 -67.62 93.34
N HIS A 1005 0.49 -66.78 92.31
CA HIS A 1005 0.84 -65.35 92.44
C HIS A 1005 -0.18 -64.56 93.27
N TRP A 1006 -1.47 -64.88 93.12
CA TRP A 1006 -2.54 -64.31 93.95
C TRP A 1006 -2.38 -64.71 95.43
N VAL A 1007 -2.04 -65.97 95.73
CA VAL A 1007 -1.78 -66.44 97.12
C VAL A 1007 -0.57 -65.76 97.74
N VAL A 1008 0.51 -65.53 96.98
CA VAL A 1008 1.72 -64.84 97.47
C VAL A 1008 1.45 -63.36 97.76
N ASN A 1009 0.67 -62.64 96.94
CA ASN A 1009 0.36 -61.23 97.19
C ASN A 1009 -0.71 -61.00 98.27
N ARG A 1010 -1.56 -62.00 98.58
CA ARG A 1010 -2.50 -61.94 99.71
C ARG A 1010 -1.78 -61.83 101.07
N SER A 1011 -0.60 -62.42 101.21
CA SER A 1011 0.21 -62.36 102.45
C SER A 1011 0.86 -60.99 102.74
N LYS A 1012 0.73 -60.00 101.84
CA LYS A 1012 1.20 -58.61 102.06
C LYS A 1012 0.07 -57.61 102.37
N ILE A 1013 -1.18 -58.07 102.38
CA ILE A 1013 -2.36 -57.29 102.79
C ILE A 1013 -2.82 -57.89 104.11
N GLY A 1014 -2.48 -57.26 105.23
CA GLY A 1014 -2.88 -57.73 106.56
C GLY A 1014 -4.39 -57.91 106.66
N THR A 1015 -4.83 -59.08 107.14
CA THR A 1015 -6.22 -59.34 107.49
C THR A 1015 -6.60 -58.54 108.73
N PRO A 1016 -7.71 -57.78 108.73
CA PRO A 1016 -8.41 -57.48 109.96
C PRO A 1016 -9.24 -58.72 110.33
N GLY A 1017 -8.65 -59.63 111.11
CA GLY A 1017 -9.27 -60.81 111.76
C GLY A 1017 -10.06 -61.74 110.83
N LEU A 1018 -9.58 -62.88 110.37
CA LEU A 1018 -8.40 -63.71 110.70
C LEU A 1018 -7.48 -63.82 109.48
#